data_AF-A0A5N5PVH7-F1
#
_entry.id   AF-A0A5N5PVH7-F1
#
_cell.length_a   1.000
_cell.length_b   1.000
_cell.length_c   1.000
_cell.angle_alpha   90.00
_cell.angle_beta   90.00
_cell.angle_gamma   90.00
#
_symmetry.space_group_name_H-M   'P 1'
#
loop_
_entity.id
_entity.type
_entity.pdbx_description
1 polymer ?
#
loop_
_entity_poly.entity_id
_entity_poly.type
_entity_poly.pdbx_seq_one_letter_code
_entity_poly.pdbx_strand_id
1 'polypeptide(L)'
;MRDRSDNINSAVAGTCEWLLRHETYRTWTASDRGLLWIKGKPGSGKSTLLKYGVDNHRGRDSDLVLAFFFHDRGHKLQRSPLGLFRCLLHQILGRTPHALPDLIYTFENRCKELGRPGEDWQWHEEELGRLFKSTLLNVLKTQSVWLYVDALDECRKDDAVKLVDMLKSLLKSLPHRSTSLRQFRICFSCRYYPILDLDAMFEICLEYENREDISTFVDVRLSAFRARNSATIPALIKECASGVFLWARLVVTQVLELERDGAGIKQMEETVRSKSSGLDILYRRLIRNMEPASLKLIQWICFATRPLSIEELGWAMVLEVHCSHRSLEAFQSAEDIPNNDRMKRQVQTLSRGLAEVTGTQDVQFIHLSVKDFFVEKGLSALSGGMTSTKATIEAHLRLSGICLRYLSMQEIGSASSSSSSSSSFSSSSPSSSYRSFTRYSHTDYPFLRYATFSWVAHAKQGDTTSVPQGDLLMLFASPTNSIMESWVRVYEDLDNWSADCPPKGTGVVHVMSRYGIFGLLTGILQTAHRTTLDIDARDDFGRTPLSWAAEKGHEAVVKLLLDTGKAEINSKDIDINASDEDGRTPLSWAAEKGHEAIVKLLLDTRKVDVDASDKDGRTPLSWAAQKGHEAIVKLLLDTQGYIQS
;
A
#
# COMPACT_ATOMS: atom_id res chain seq x y z
N MET A 1 0.24 -9.61 14.23
CA MET A 1 0.96 -8.96 13.11
C MET A 1 2.31 -9.64 13.02
N ARG A 2 2.68 -10.21 11.88
CA ARG A 2 4.08 -10.63 11.67
C ARG A 2 4.89 -9.35 11.44
N ASP A 3 5.91 -9.13 12.26
CA ASP A 3 6.66 -7.88 12.30
C ASP A 3 7.75 -7.88 11.21
N ARG A 4 8.05 -6.73 10.61
CA ARG A 4 9.14 -6.58 9.63
C ARG A 4 10.47 -7.05 10.24
N SER A 5 10.62 -6.96 11.57
CA SER A 5 11.75 -7.52 12.31
C SER A 5 12.09 -8.95 11.89
N ASP A 6 11.10 -9.81 11.66
CA ASP A 6 11.30 -11.24 11.37
C ASP A 6 11.93 -11.46 9.98
N ASN A 7 11.70 -10.52 9.06
CA ASN A 7 12.21 -10.55 7.68
C ASN A 7 13.56 -9.83 7.52
N ILE A 8 14.04 -9.11 8.54
CA ILE A 8 15.38 -8.51 8.49
C ILE A 8 16.41 -9.61 8.74
N ASN A 9 17.24 -9.89 7.72
CA ASN A 9 18.36 -10.82 7.81
C ASN A 9 19.24 -10.50 9.03
N SER A 10 19.69 -11.54 9.73
CA SER A 10 20.64 -11.39 10.82
C SER A 10 21.93 -10.72 10.34
N ALA A 11 22.52 -9.91 11.22
CA ALA A 11 23.83 -9.33 10.98
C ALA A 11 24.85 -10.45 10.73
N VAL A 12 25.77 -10.24 9.78
CA VAL A 12 26.88 -11.18 9.57
C VAL A 12 27.75 -11.19 10.83
N ALA A 13 28.26 -12.36 11.23
CA ALA A 13 29.12 -12.48 12.41
C ALA A 13 30.29 -11.47 12.33
N GLY A 14 30.51 -10.73 13.43
CA GLY A 14 31.51 -9.66 13.49
C GLY A 14 31.06 -8.31 12.91
N THR A 15 29.80 -8.14 12.50
CA THR A 15 29.23 -6.84 12.09
C THR A 15 28.26 -6.30 13.14
N CYS A 16 28.04 -4.98 13.16
CA CYS A 16 27.17 -4.24 14.10
C CYS A 16 27.61 -4.22 15.57
N GLU A 17 28.61 -5.01 15.97
CA GLU A 17 29.12 -5.08 17.36
C GLU A 17 29.63 -3.73 17.89
N TRP A 18 30.13 -2.88 16.98
CA TRP A 18 30.66 -1.56 17.30
C TRP A 18 29.60 -0.64 17.92
N LEU A 19 28.30 -0.84 17.62
CA LEU A 19 27.22 -0.01 18.17
C LEU A 19 27.25 0.01 19.70
N LEU A 20 27.44 -1.16 20.31
CA LEU A 20 27.46 -1.31 21.77
C LEU A 20 28.71 -0.67 22.40
N ARG A 21 29.75 -0.44 21.61
CA ARG A 21 31.01 0.19 22.03
C ARG A 21 31.04 1.69 21.72
N HIS A 22 30.19 2.16 20.81
CA HIS A 22 30.13 3.53 20.33
C HIS A 22 29.81 4.52 21.47
N GLU A 23 30.59 5.59 21.58
CA GLU A 23 30.51 6.55 22.69
C GLU A 23 29.11 7.16 22.81
N THR A 24 28.55 7.70 21.72
CA THR A 24 27.19 8.26 21.71
C THR A 24 26.12 7.25 22.16
N TYR A 25 26.25 5.98 21.75
CA TYR A 25 25.31 4.94 22.15
C TYR A 25 25.42 4.66 23.65
N ARG A 26 26.65 4.56 24.18
CA ARG A 26 26.92 4.36 25.61
C ARG A 26 26.47 5.53 26.47
N THR A 27 26.64 6.76 26.00
CA THR A 27 26.17 7.96 26.70
C THR A 27 24.64 8.01 26.72
N TRP A 28 24.00 7.64 25.60
CA TRP A 28 22.54 7.50 25.55
C TRP A 28 22.04 6.38 26.47
N THR A 29 22.68 5.20 26.50
CA THR A 29 22.29 4.12 27.40
C THR A 29 22.51 4.47 28.87
N ALA A 30 23.46 5.36 29.20
CA ALA A 30 23.65 5.87 30.54
C ALA A 30 22.64 6.96 30.94
N SER A 31 22.03 7.64 29.95
CA SER A 31 21.05 8.71 30.21
C SER A 31 19.78 8.18 30.89
N ASP A 32 19.20 8.96 31.80
CA ASP A 32 17.93 8.63 32.46
C ASP A 32 16.74 8.80 31.49
N ARG A 33 16.80 9.85 30.69
CA ARG A 33 15.88 10.14 29.58
C ARG A 33 16.71 10.54 28.39
N GLY A 34 16.45 9.95 27.23
CA GLY A 34 17.28 10.21 26.06
C GLY A 34 16.61 9.80 24.75
N LEU A 35 16.82 10.63 23.74
CA LEU A 35 16.42 10.39 22.37
C LEU A 35 17.66 10.23 21.50
N LEU A 36 17.82 9.05 20.91
CA LEU A 36 18.88 8.73 19.97
C LEU A 36 18.34 8.63 18.55
N TRP A 37 19.05 9.24 17.60
CA TRP A 37 18.82 9.07 16.18
C TRP A 37 19.95 8.28 15.53
N ILE A 38 19.58 7.23 14.80
CA ILE A 38 20.47 6.51 13.88
C ILE A 38 20.10 6.92 12.46
N LYS A 39 20.87 7.84 11.89
CA LYS A 39 20.64 8.36 10.54
C LYS A 39 21.59 7.73 9.53
N GLY A 40 21.19 7.72 8.28
CA GLY A 40 22.08 7.39 7.18
C GLY A 40 21.41 7.24 5.83
N LYS A 41 22.22 7.24 4.77
CA LYS A 41 21.79 6.98 3.40
C LYS A 41 20.96 5.70 3.26
N PRO A 42 20.10 5.62 2.23
CA PRO A 42 19.43 4.38 1.89
C PRO A 42 20.45 3.24 1.67
N GLY A 43 20.19 2.06 2.24
CA GLY A 43 21.08 0.90 2.12
C GLY A 43 22.31 0.91 3.03
N SER A 44 22.42 1.86 3.98
CA SER A 44 23.56 1.93 4.92
C SER A 44 23.57 0.87 6.03
N GLY A 45 22.46 0.14 6.24
CA GLY A 45 22.34 -0.91 7.27
C GLY A 45 21.56 -0.53 8.54
N LYS A 46 20.85 0.62 8.56
CA LYS A 46 20.05 1.10 9.71
C LYS A 46 19.20 0.03 10.40
N SER A 47 18.31 -0.62 9.65
CA SER A 47 17.39 -1.62 10.20
C SER A 47 18.10 -2.83 10.79
N THR A 48 19.20 -3.26 10.17
CA THR A 48 20.03 -4.36 10.68
C THR A 48 20.75 -3.95 11.97
N LEU A 49 21.29 -2.73 12.03
CA LEU A 49 21.95 -2.19 13.22
C LEU A 49 20.99 -2.01 14.39
N LEU A 50 19.79 -1.46 14.14
CA LEU A 50 18.79 -1.25 15.17
C LEU A 50 18.21 -2.57 15.67
N LYS A 51 17.97 -3.54 14.77
CA LYS A 51 17.63 -4.92 15.17
C LYS A 51 18.73 -5.56 16.02
N TYR A 52 20.00 -5.41 15.64
CA TYR A 52 21.12 -5.89 16.45
C TYR A 52 21.11 -5.26 17.85
N GLY A 53 20.81 -3.96 17.97
CA GLY A 53 20.67 -3.27 19.25
C GLY A 53 19.50 -3.77 20.11
N VAL A 54 18.38 -4.15 19.49
CA VAL A 54 17.23 -4.79 20.16
C VAL A 54 17.61 -6.19 20.66
N ASP A 55 18.20 -7.01 19.79
CA ASP A 55 18.54 -8.42 20.08
C ASP A 55 19.67 -8.55 21.13
N ASN A 56 20.60 -7.58 21.17
CA ASN A 56 21.77 -7.57 22.07
C ASN A 56 21.65 -6.52 23.18
N HIS A 57 20.42 -6.23 23.59
CA HIS A 57 20.16 -5.31 24.70
C HIS A 57 20.88 -5.76 25.98
N ARG A 58 21.67 -4.86 26.59
CA ARG A 58 22.45 -5.10 27.83
C ARG A 58 21.88 -4.35 29.04
N GLY A 59 20.56 -4.35 29.21
CA GLY A 59 19.91 -3.79 30.40
C GLY A 59 19.72 -4.83 31.51
N ARG A 60 18.88 -4.50 32.50
CA ARG A 60 18.50 -5.44 33.56
C ARG A 60 17.40 -6.37 33.01
N ASP A 61 17.31 -7.60 33.53
CA ASP A 61 16.22 -8.53 33.16
C ASP A 61 14.79 -7.99 33.44
N SER A 62 14.69 -6.90 34.23
CA SER A 62 13.44 -6.20 34.53
C SER A 62 13.12 -5.04 33.57
N ASP A 63 13.97 -4.76 32.59
CA ASP A 63 13.74 -3.70 31.60
C ASP A 63 12.75 -4.16 30.52
N LEU A 64 11.84 -3.28 30.15
CA LEU A 64 10.87 -3.51 29.08
C LEU A 64 11.40 -2.96 27.76
N VAL A 65 11.76 -3.87 26.85
CA VAL A 65 12.16 -3.54 25.48
C VAL A 65 10.95 -3.62 24.56
N LEU A 66 10.60 -2.49 23.96
CA LEU A 66 9.55 -2.33 22.96
C LEU A 66 10.18 -1.99 21.62
N ALA A 67 9.70 -2.61 20.55
CA ALA A 67 10.20 -2.34 19.20
C ALA A 67 9.07 -2.26 18.18
N PHE A 68 9.21 -1.38 17.18
CA PHE A 68 8.33 -1.36 16.02
C PHE A 68 9.12 -1.03 14.77
N PHE A 69 8.94 -1.83 13.73
CA PHE A 69 9.61 -1.64 12.45
C PHE A 69 8.58 -1.23 11.40
N PHE A 70 8.58 0.06 11.02
CA PHE A 70 7.73 0.52 9.93
C PHE A 70 8.03 -0.26 8.67
N HIS A 71 7.05 -0.45 7.78
CA HIS A 71 7.26 -1.13 6.51
C HIS A 71 6.41 -0.49 5.43
N ASP A 72 7.00 0.36 4.58
CA ASP A 72 6.29 1.05 3.49
C ASP A 72 5.59 0.06 2.54
N ARG A 73 6.19 -1.12 2.37
CA ARG A 73 5.69 -2.20 1.51
C ARG A 73 4.73 -3.15 2.23
N GLY A 74 4.53 -2.95 3.53
CA GLY A 74 3.66 -3.75 4.35
C GLY A 74 2.19 -3.36 4.23
N HIS A 75 1.33 -4.03 4.99
CA HIS A 75 -0.08 -3.65 5.11
C HIS A 75 -0.24 -2.27 5.77
N LYS A 76 -1.44 -1.67 5.63
CA LYS A 76 -1.77 -0.32 6.15
C LYS A 76 -1.31 -0.06 7.59
N LEU A 77 -1.41 -1.06 8.47
CA LEU A 77 -0.99 -0.94 9.86
C LEU A 77 0.54 -0.90 10.03
N GLN A 78 1.31 -1.57 9.18
CA GLN A 78 2.78 -1.55 9.27
C GLN A 78 3.40 -0.21 8.83
N ARG A 79 2.62 0.69 8.20
CA ARG A 79 3.07 2.02 7.77
C ARG A 79 2.42 3.19 8.51
N SER A 80 1.61 2.93 9.53
CA SER A 80 0.82 3.96 10.23
C SER A 80 1.10 4.01 11.75
N PRO A 81 0.96 5.18 12.39
CA PRO A 81 1.07 5.29 13.85
C PRO A 81 0.02 4.43 14.56
N LEU A 82 -1.19 4.27 13.98
CA LEU A 82 -2.18 3.33 14.48
C LEU A 82 -1.60 1.92 14.69
N GLY A 83 -0.88 1.38 13.71
CA GLY A 83 -0.27 0.06 13.86
C GLY A 83 0.89 0.03 14.85
N LEU A 84 1.67 1.11 14.94
CA LEU A 84 2.69 1.27 15.98
C LEU A 84 2.05 1.18 17.37
N PHE A 85 1.02 1.98 17.68
CA PHE A 85 0.40 1.94 19.01
C PHE A 85 -0.24 0.59 19.32
N ARG A 86 -0.91 -0.05 18.34
CA ARG A 86 -1.45 -1.41 18.49
C ARG A 86 -0.34 -2.40 18.84
N CYS A 87 0.80 -2.34 18.15
CA CYS A 87 1.91 -3.25 18.38
C CYS A 87 2.56 -3.02 19.75
N LEU A 88 2.84 -1.76 20.11
CA LEU A 88 3.46 -1.42 21.39
C LEU A 88 2.57 -1.80 22.57
N LEU A 89 1.27 -1.46 22.52
CA LEU A 89 0.31 -1.85 23.56
C LEU A 89 0.19 -3.38 23.68
N HIS A 90 0.22 -4.10 22.56
CA HIS A 90 0.22 -5.57 22.57
C HIS A 90 1.49 -6.15 23.20
N GLN A 91 2.67 -5.57 22.93
CA GLN A 91 3.93 -5.98 23.58
C GLN A 91 3.92 -5.72 25.08
N ILE A 92 3.38 -4.57 25.52
CA ILE A 92 3.21 -4.25 26.94
C ILE A 92 2.21 -5.22 27.58
N LEU A 93 1.09 -5.53 26.91
CA LEU A 93 0.08 -6.46 27.42
C LEU A 93 0.66 -7.86 27.63
N GLY A 94 1.49 -8.34 26.70
CA GLY A 94 2.11 -9.67 26.81
C GLY A 94 3.16 -9.80 27.93
N ARG A 95 3.75 -8.68 28.39
CA ARG A 95 4.83 -8.69 29.40
C ARG A 95 4.41 -8.14 30.75
N THR A 96 3.55 -7.13 30.77
CA THR A 96 3.11 -6.39 31.96
C THR A 96 1.62 -6.07 31.88
N PRO A 97 0.72 -7.08 31.91
CA PRO A 97 -0.72 -6.87 31.73
C PRO A 97 -1.34 -5.95 32.80
N HIS A 98 -0.80 -5.96 34.02
CA HIS A 98 -1.25 -5.10 35.13
C HIS A 98 -1.06 -3.60 34.88
N ALA A 99 -0.26 -3.21 33.89
CA ALA A 99 -0.03 -1.81 33.55
C ALA A 99 -1.10 -1.20 32.63
N LEU A 100 -2.06 -2.00 32.12
CA LEU A 100 -3.07 -1.56 31.14
C LEU A 100 -4.53 -1.67 31.64
N PRO A 101 -4.88 -1.25 32.87
CA PRO A 101 -6.26 -1.36 33.35
C PRO A 101 -7.23 -0.56 32.47
N ASP A 102 -6.83 0.63 32.02
CA ASP A 102 -7.65 1.50 31.17
C ASP A 102 -7.94 0.86 29.80
N LEU A 103 -6.94 0.26 29.16
CA LEU A 103 -7.10 -0.40 27.85
C LEU A 103 -8.07 -1.58 27.95
N ILE A 104 -7.90 -2.42 28.99
CA ILE A 104 -8.74 -3.60 29.21
C ILE A 104 -10.18 -3.14 29.49
N TYR A 105 -10.35 -2.16 30.37
CA TYR A 105 -11.66 -1.59 30.69
C TYR A 105 -12.36 -1.02 29.44
N THR A 106 -11.67 -0.18 28.66
CA THR A 106 -12.25 0.39 27.43
C THR A 106 -12.59 -0.68 26.41
N PHE A 107 -11.74 -1.70 26.25
CA PHE A 107 -12.00 -2.82 25.36
C PHE A 107 -13.24 -3.61 25.78
N GLU A 108 -13.33 -4.00 27.06
CA GLU A 108 -14.46 -4.75 27.60
C GLU A 108 -15.77 -3.96 27.50
N ASN A 109 -15.74 -2.65 27.77
CA ASN A 109 -16.92 -1.80 27.66
C ASN A 109 -17.43 -1.72 26.22
N ARG A 110 -16.54 -1.54 25.24
CA ARG A 110 -16.92 -1.53 23.82
C ARG A 110 -17.42 -2.87 23.33
N CYS A 111 -16.83 -3.97 23.80
CA CYS A 111 -17.36 -5.30 23.49
C CYS A 111 -18.80 -5.47 23.97
N LYS A 112 -19.18 -4.83 25.09
CA LYS A 112 -20.54 -4.86 25.63
C LYS A 112 -21.49 -3.90 24.89
N GLU A 113 -21.05 -2.68 24.59
CA GLU A 113 -21.90 -1.63 24.03
C GLU A 113 -22.00 -1.65 22.50
N LEU A 114 -20.89 -1.93 21.82
CA LEU A 114 -20.75 -1.79 20.36
C LEU A 114 -20.63 -3.13 19.66
N GLY A 115 -20.39 -4.24 20.38
CA GLY A 115 -20.23 -5.56 19.78
C GLY A 115 -18.78 -5.93 19.45
N ARG A 116 -18.57 -6.67 18.36
CA ARG A 116 -17.32 -7.37 18.05
C ARG A 116 -16.23 -6.43 17.54
N PRO A 117 -15.02 -6.47 18.13
CA PRO A 117 -13.89 -5.67 17.67
C PRO A 117 -13.43 -6.12 16.28
N GLY A 118 -13.21 -5.15 15.38
CA GLY A 118 -12.79 -5.40 14.00
C GLY A 118 -13.94 -5.47 13.00
N GLU A 119 -15.16 -5.76 13.47
CA GLU A 119 -16.39 -5.82 12.68
C GLU A 119 -17.25 -4.60 13.00
N ASP A 120 -17.79 -4.55 14.22
CA ASP A 120 -18.74 -3.51 14.65
C ASP A 120 -18.03 -2.20 15.06
N TRP A 121 -16.76 -2.29 15.47
CA TRP A 121 -15.96 -1.13 15.82
C TRP A 121 -14.46 -1.36 15.65
N GLN A 122 -13.69 -0.28 15.47
CA GLN A 122 -12.23 -0.33 15.38
C GLN A 122 -11.59 0.75 16.26
N TRP A 123 -10.36 0.48 16.71
CA TRP A 123 -9.58 1.44 17.48
C TRP A 123 -9.16 2.64 16.63
N HIS A 124 -9.35 3.84 17.16
CA HIS A 124 -8.84 5.06 16.56
C HIS A 124 -7.39 5.34 16.97
N GLU A 125 -6.62 5.98 16.09
CA GLU A 125 -5.20 6.26 16.33
C GLU A 125 -4.96 7.13 17.56
N GLU A 126 -5.66 8.26 17.66
CA GLU A 126 -5.50 9.19 18.79
C GLU A 126 -5.86 8.57 20.14
N GLU A 127 -6.84 7.68 20.13
CA GLU A 127 -7.28 6.98 21.34
C GLU A 127 -6.20 6.02 21.82
N LEU A 128 -5.64 5.20 20.93
CA LEU A 128 -4.53 4.31 21.27
C LEU A 128 -3.27 5.08 21.66
N GLY A 129 -3.01 6.24 21.03
CA GLY A 129 -1.93 7.13 21.43
C GLY A 129 -2.10 7.64 22.87
N ARG A 130 -3.31 8.03 23.27
CA ARG A 130 -3.64 8.43 24.65
C ARG A 130 -3.48 7.27 25.64
N LEU A 131 -4.00 6.09 25.29
CA LEU A 131 -3.89 4.88 26.12
C LEU A 131 -2.44 4.41 26.27
N PHE A 132 -1.64 4.49 25.21
CA PHE A 132 -0.21 4.22 25.27
C PHE A 132 0.51 5.17 26.23
N LYS A 133 0.19 6.47 26.18
CA LYS A 133 0.77 7.48 27.09
C LYS A 133 0.44 7.17 28.56
N SER A 134 -0.82 6.88 28.90
CA SER A 134 -1.21 6.55 30.29
C SER A 134 -0.57 5.25 30.76
N THR A 135 -0.58 4.22 29.91
CA THR A 135 0.03 2.92 30.17
C THR A 135 1.53 3.05 30.43
N LEU A 136 2.25 3.80 29.60
CA LEU A 136 3.70 3.97 29.74
C LEU A 136 4.06 4.59 31.10
N LEU A 137 3.29 5.57 31.56
CA LEU A 137 3.50 6.18 32.88
C LEU A 137 3.34 5.17 34.02
N ASN A 138 2.44 4.20 33.88
CA ASN A 138 2.27 3.14 34.86
C ASN A 138 3.43 2.14 34.82
N VAL A 139 3.87 1.74 33.62
CA VAL A 139 5.05 0.86 33.44
C VAL A 139 6.30 1.50 34.05
N LEU A 140 6.51 2.80 33.82
CA LEU A 140 7.69 3.51 34.31
C LEU A 140 7.77 3.59 35.84
N LYS A 141 6.69 3.32 36.59
CA LYS A 141 6.75 3.21 38.06
C LYS A 141 7.51 1.96 38.51
N THR A 142 7.52 0.90 37.70
CA THR A 142 8.07 -0.41 38.07
C THR A 142 9.29 -0.80 37.24
N GLN A 143 9.31 -0.49 35.94
CA GLN A 143 10.31 -0.96 34.98
C GLN A 143 10.88 0.18 34.12
N SER A 144 12.15 0.06 33.73
CA SER A 144 12.71 0.95 32.70
C SER A 144 12.19 0.54 31.34
N VAL A 145 11.98 1.50 30.44
CA VAL A 145 11.46 1.24 29.09
C VAL A 145 12.45 1.69 28.02
N TRP A 146 12.68 0.81 27.05
CA TRP A 146 13.46 1.06 25.85
C TRP A 146 12.55 0.96 24.64
N LEU A 147 12.41 2.04 23.89
CA LEU A 147 11.57 2.09 22.69
C LEU A 147 12.45 2.23 21.45
N TYR A 148 12.43 1.20 20.60
CA TYR A 148 13.11 1.18 19.32
C TYR A 148 12.09 1.34 18.19
N VAL A 149 12.26 2.34 17.33
CA VAL A 149 11.37 2.57 16.19
C VAL A 149 12.21 2.70 14.92
N ASP A 150 12.10 1.71 14.05
CA ASP A 150 12.89 1.62 12.82
C ASP A 150 12.16 2.22 11.62
N ALA A 151 12.94 2.83 10.73
CA ALA A 151 12.52 3.32 9.43
C ALA A 151 11.34 4.30 9.52
N LEU A 152 11.46 5.29 10.40
CA LEU A 152 10.42 6.30 10.62
C LEU A 152 10.07 7.08 9.35
N ASP A 153 11.03 7.20 8.41
CA ASP A 153 10.82 7.77 7.08
C ASP A 153 9.90 6.96 6.16
N GLU A 154 9.55 5.72 6.53
CA GLU A 154 8.59 4.87 5.81
C GLU A 154 7.13 5.11 6.25
N CYS A 155 6.90 5.98 7.23
CA CYS A 155 5.58 6.50 7.57
C CYS A 155 5.29 7.77 6.75
N ARG A 156 4.02 8.20 6.65
CA ARG A 156 3.69 9.49 6.02
C ARG A 156 4.40 10.61 6.77
N LYS A 157 4.88 11.62 6.05
CA LYS A 157 5.68 12.72 6.62
C LYS A 157 4.98 13.38 7.82
N ASP A 158 3.71 13.75 7.67
CA ASP A 158 2.97 14.44 8.73
C ASP A 158 2.74 13.54 9.95
N ASP A 159 2.49 12.26 9.72
CA ASP A 159 2.28 11.26 10.77
C ASP A 159 3.59 11.03 11.55
N ALA A 160 4.72 10.95 10.85
CA ALA A 160 6.04 10.82 11.45
C ALA A 160 6.39 12.03 12.33
N VAL A 161 6.14 13.26 11.85
CA VAL A 161 6.37 14.49 12.63
C VAL A 161 5.50 14.49 13.89
N LYS A 162 4.19 14.25 13.76
CA LYS A 162 3.26 14.18 14.90
C LYS A 162 3.68 13.13 15.93
N LEU A 163 4.11 11.95 15.46
CA LEU A 163 4.56 10.88 16.34
C LEU A 163 5.82 11.27 17.13
N VAL A 164 6.80 11.89 16.48
CA VAL A 164 8.02 12.34 17.16
C VAL A 164 7.69 13.45 18.16
N ASP A 165 6.86 14.43 17.78
CA ASP A 165 6.47 15.52 18.67
C ASP A 165 5.74 14.99 19.93
N MET A 166 4.85 14.01 19.75
CA MET A 166 4.18 13.35 20.87
C MET A 166 5.19 12.66 21.79
N LEU A 167 6.11 11.87 21.25
CA LEU A 167 7.11 11.13 22.04
C LEU A 167 8.15 12.06 22.70
N LYS A 168 8.52 13.16 22.05
CA LYS A 168 9.36 14.22 22.63
C LYS A 168 8.64 14.94 23.76
N SER A 169 7.37 15.31 23.56
CA SER A 169 6.53 15.90 24.60
C SER A 169 6.40 14.97 25.81
N LEU A 170 6.25 13.66 25.56
CA LEU A 170 6.23 12.65 26.61
C LEU A 170 7.55 12.61 27.39
N LEU A 171 8.69 12.56 26.71
CA LEU A 171 10.02 12.63 27.34
C LEU A 171 10.21 13.89 28.19
N LYS A 172 9.79 15.06 27.69
CA LYS A 172 9.88 16.36 28.40
C LYS A 172 8.93 16.46 29.59
N SER A 173 7.76 15.83 29.51
CA SER A 173 6.76 15.85 30.60
C SER A 173 7.15 15.01 31.80
N LEU A 174 8.14 14.12 31.65
CA LEU A 174 8.64 13.28 32.73
C LEU A 174 9.64 14.07 33.60
N PRO A 175 9.52 14.03 34.94
CA PRO A 175 10.41 14.79 35.82
C PRO A 175 11.87 14.32 35.69
N HIS A 176 12.77 15.26 35.38
CA HIS A 176 14.21 15.03 35.34
C HIS A 176 14.73 14.75 36.76
N ARG A 177 15.06 13.48 37.07
CA ARG A 177 15.56 13.00 38.38
C ARG A 177 14.52 12.76 39.48
N SER A 178 13.35 12.21 39.16
CA SER A 178 12.48 11.66 40.21
C SER A 178 12.88 10.22 40.57
N THR A 179 12.98 9.92 41.87
CA THR A 179 13.14 8.55 42.38
C THR A 179 11.92 7.66 42.13
N SER A 180 10.80 8.24 41.69
CA SER A 180 9.52 7.55 41.49
C SER A 180 9.35 6.88 40.13
N LEU A 181 10.08 7.33 39.09
CA LEU A 181 9.95 6.80 37.72
C LEU A 181 11.29 6.32 37.19
N ARG A 182 11.29 5.09 36.68
CA ARG A 182 12.42 4.43 36.02
C ARG A 182 12.76 5.07 34.67
N GLN A 183 13.85 4.59 34.07
CA GLN A 183 14.47 5.17 32.88
C GLN A 183 13.57 5.00 31.64
N PHE A 184 13.53 6.01 30.77
CA PHE A 184 12.82 5.93 29.49
C PHE A 184 13.70 6.43 28.35
N ARG A 185 13.98 5.54 27.39
CA ARG A 185 14.87 5.82 26.27
C ARG A 185 14.18 5.50 24.96
N ILE A 186 14.40 6.36 23.97
CA ILE A 186 13.86 6.20 22.61
C ILE A 186 15.01 6.21 21.62
N CYS A 187 14.98 5.26 20.68
CA CYS A 187 15.90 5.18 19.56
C CYS A 187 15.10 5.15 18.25
N PHE A 188 15.33 6.12 17.37
CA PHE A 188 14.78 6.15 16.02
C PHE A 188 15.85 5.80 14.99
N SER A 189 15.45 5.09 13.93
CA SER A 189 16.22 5.08 12.69
C SER A 189 15.46 5.79 11.57
N CYS A 190 16.16 6.57 10.74
CA CYS A 190 15.58 7.22 9.58
C CYS A 190 16.61 7.63 8.52
N ARG A 191 16.14 8.03 7.34
CA ARG A 191 16.93 8.78 6.33
C ARG A 191 17.07 10.26 6.74
N TYR A 192 17.95 11.01 6.06
CA TYR A 192 18.12 12.47 6.28
C TYR A 192 16.90 13.32 5.87
N TYR A 193 16.04 12.79 5.01
CA TYR A 193 14.83 13.41 4.49
C TYR A 193 13.70 12.35 4.57
N PRO A 194 12.44 12.67 4.91
CA PRO A 194 11.79 14.01 4.97
C PRO A 194 11.71 14.67 6.34
N ILE A 195 12.24 14.05 7.39
CA ILE A 195 12.10 14.52 8.78
C ILE A 195 13.28 15.44 9.09
N LEU A 196 13.19 16.70 8.64
CA LEU A 196 14.22 17.70 8.87
C LEU A 196 14.11 18.27 10.30
N ASP A 197 15.27 18.33 10.95
CA ASP A 197 15.58 19.20 12.09
C ASP A 197 14.71 19.01 13.35
N LEU A 198 14.88 17.84 13.98
CA LEU A 198 14.27 17.54 15.26
C LEU A 198 15.36 17.44 16.31
N ASP A 199 15.77 18.57 16.93
CA ASP A 199 16.65 18.70 18.11
C ASP A 199 16.88 17.35 18.82
N ALA A 200 17.92 16.67 18.38
CA ALA A 200 18.29 15.33 18.82
C ALA A 200 19.28 15.49 19.98
N MET A 201 19.06 14.80 21.10
CA MET A 201 20.07 14.78 22.17
C MET A 201 21.29 13.96 21.77
N PHE A 202 21.09 12.90 20.99
CA PHE A 202 22.14 12.00 20.52
C PHE A 202 21.91 11.64 19.05
N GLU A 203 22.99 11.62 18.26
CA GLU A 203 22.94 11.28 16.83
C GLU A 203 24.13 10.40 16.43
N ILE A 204 23.84 9.33 15.68
CA ILE A 204 24.80 8.42 15.07
C ILE A 204 24.55 8.42 13.55
N CYS A 205 25.57 8.78 12.79
CA CYS A 205 25.54 8.83 11.33
C CYS A 205 26.28 7.63 10.74
N LEU A 206 25.54 6.67 10.19
CA LEU A 206 26.07 5.36 9.79
C LEU A 206 27.16 5.39 8.73
N GLU A 207 27.17 6.38 7.86
CA GLU A 207 28.12 6.46 6.75
C GLU A 207 29.57 6.63 7.18
N TYR A 208 29.77 7.20 8.38
CA TYR A 208 31.10 7.41 8.94
C TYR A 208 31.56 6.21 9.78
N GLU A 209 30.60 5.45 10.33
CA GLU A 209 30.87 4.39 11.31
C GLU A 209 30.88 2.96 10.71
N ASN A 210 30.17 2.72 9.60
CA ASN A 210 29.99 1.35 9.08
C ASN A 210 31.16 0.84 8.21
N ARG A 211 32.29 1.56 8.13
CA ARG A 211 33.44 1.17 7.30
C ARG A 211 34.00 -0.18 7.71
N GLU A 212 34.12 -0.44 9.01
CA GLU A 212 34.60 -1.72 9.53
C GLU A 212 33.62 -2.85 9.22
N ASP A 213 32.31 -2.62 9.40
CA ASP A 213 31.28 -3.61 9.06
C ASP A 213 31.33 -4.01 7.58
N ILE A 214 31.50 -3.02 6.68
CA ILE A 214 31.67 -3.27 5.25
C ILE A 214 32.94 -4.08 5.00
N SER A 215 34.06 -3.72 5.65
CA SER A 215 35.33 -4.45 5.52
C SER A 215 35.18 -5.91 5.94
N THR A 216 34.62 -6.15 7.13
CA THR A 216 34.36 -7.49 7.67
C THR A 216 33.46 -8.29 6.75
N PHE A 217 32.37 -7.69 6.26
CA PHE A 217 31.46 -8.34 5.31
C PHE A 217 32.17 -8.77 4.02
N VAL A 218 32.95 -7.87 3.42
CA VAL A 218 33.68 -8.13 2.17
C VAL A 218 34.72 -9.23 2.40
N ASP A 219 35.47 -9.19 3.51
CA ASP A 219 36.49 -10.18 3.83
C ASP A 219 35.90 -11.57 4.05
N VAL A 220 34.79 -11.67 4.80
CA VAL A 220 34.09 -12.94 5.03
C VAL A 220 33.56 -13.52 3.73
N ARG A 221 32.87 -12.71 2.91
CA ARG A 221 32.24 -13.17 1.67
C ARG A 221 33.21 -13.47 0.54
N LEU A 222 34.34 -12.76 0.47
CA LEU A 222 35.38 -12.99 -0.54
C LEU A 222 36.57 -13.78 0.01
N SER A 223 36.44 -14.44 1.17
CA SER A 223 37.53 -15.25 1.77
C SER A 223 38.07 -16.32 0.81
N ALA A 224 37.18 -17.10 0.21
CA ALA A 224 37.55 -18.13 -0.77
C ALA A 224 38.07 -17.52 -2.10
N PHE A 225 37.52 -16.38 -2.52
CA PHE A 225 37.99 -15.64 -3.69
C PHE A 225 39.43 -15.13 -3.47
N ARG A 226 39.70 -14.53 -2.32
CA ARG A 226 41.01 -13.98 -1.92
C ARG A 226 42.08 -15.07 -1.78
N ALA A 227 41.68 -16.30 -1.44
CA ALA A 227 42.59 -17.43 -1.43
C ALA A 227 43.03 -17.85 -2.85
N ARG A 228 42.17 -17.62 -3.86
CA ARG A 228 42.43 -17.99 -5.27
C ARG A 228 42.97 -16.84 -6.13
N ASN A 229 42.65 -15.60 -5.77
CA ASN A 229 42.86 -14.39 -6.57
C ASN A 229 43.55 -13.28 -5.75
N SER A 230 43.91 -12.18 -6.41
CA SER A 230 44.57 -11.03 -5.77
C SER A 230 43.68 -10.32 -4.72
N ALA A 231 44.30 -9.80 -3.65
CA ALA A 231 43.66 -8.97 -2.63
C ALA A 231 43.18 -7.59 -3.14
N THR A 232 43.48 -7.24 -4.41
CA THR A 232 43.15 -5.95 -5.01
C THR A 232 41.64 -5.68 -5.07
N ILE A 233 40.83 -6.66 -5.46
CA ILE A 233 39.37 -6.47 -5.60
C ILE A 233 38.69 -6.22 -4.25
N PRO A 234 38.92 -7.02 -3.18
CA PRO A 234 38.41 -6.71 -1.85
C PRO A 234 38.77 -5.28 -1.38
N ALA A 235 40.01 -4.84 -1.61
CA ALA A 235 40.43 -3.49 -1.25
C ALA A 235 39.66 -2.40 -2.01
N LEU A 236 39.52 -2.56 -3.34
CA LEU A 236 38.76 -1.64 -4.19
C LEU A 236 37.29 -1.53 -3.77
N ILE A 237 36.64 -2.65 -3.42
CA ILE A 237 35.23 -2.65 -2.98
C ILE A 237 35.08 -1.87 -1.68
N LYS A 238 35.99 -2.07 -0.71
CA LYS A 238 35.96 -1.37 0.58
C LYS A 238 36.10 0.14 0.41
N GLU A 239 36.99 0.57 -0.49
CA GLU A 239 37.19 1.99 -0.81
C GLU A 239 35.96 2.57 -1.52
N CYS A 240 35.44 1.87 -2.53
CA CYS A 240 34.34 2.38 -3.37
C CYS A 240 32.98 2.39 -2.65
N ALA A 241 32.76 1.53 -1.64
CA ALA A 241 31.48 1.41 -0.96
C ALA A 241 31.02 2.70 -0.26
N SER A 242 31.95 3.57 0.15
CA SER A 242 31.69 4.93 0.67
C SER A 242 30.54 4.99 1.71
N GLY A 243 30.49 4.02 2.62
CA GLY A 243 29.50 3.93 3.68
C GLY A 243 28.13 3.37 3.28
N VAL A 244 27.98 2.83 2.06
CA VAL A 244 26.73 2.23 1.56
C VAL A 244 26.85 0.70 1.52
N PHE A 245 26.45 0.05 2.62
CA PHE A 245 26.55 -1.41 2.78
C PHE A 245 25.86 -2.20 1.65
N LEU A 246 24.67 -1.74 1.21
CA LEU A 246 23.94 -2.36 0.10
C LEU A 246 24.74 -2.36 -1.21
N TRP A 247 25.52 -1.31 -1.47
CA TRP A 247 26.39 -1.24 -2.64
C TRP A 247 27.47 -2.34 -2.56
N ALA A 248 28.12 -2.47 -1.40
CA ALA A 248 29.13 -3.51 -1.19
C ALA A 248 28.54 -4.90 -1.38
N ARG A 249 27.34 -5.16 -0.84
CA ARG A 249 26.62 -6.42 -1.02
C ARG A 249 26.36 -6.74 -2.51
N LEU A 250 25.83 -5.78 -3.26
CA LEU A 250 25.52 -5.96 -4.69
C LEU A 250 26.77 -6.20 -5.53
N VAL A 251 27.84 -5.45 -5.28
CA VAL A 251 29.09 -5.57 -6.03
C VAL A 251 29.82 -6.87 -5.70
N VAL A 252 29.84 -7.29 -4.43
CA VAL A 252 30.40 -8.60 -4.03
C VAL A 252 29.68 -9.75 -4.74
N THR A 253 28.36 -9.74 -4.77
CA THR A 253 27.59 -10.77 -5.49
C THR A 253 27.96 -10.83 -6.97
N GLN A 254 28.05 -9.68 -7.63
CA GLN A 254 28.40 -9.61 -9.05
C GLN A 254 29.83 -10.04 -9.34
N VAL A 255 30.79 -9.73 -8.47
CA VAL A 255 32.17 -10.21 -8.61
C VAL A 255 32.21 -11.74 -8.50
N LEU A 256 31.44 -12.32 -7.57
CA LEU A 256 31.33 -13.77 -7.43
C LEU A 256 30.62 -14.43 -8.63
N GLU A 257 29.63 -13.77 -9.23
CA GLU A 257 28.99 -14.21 -10.48
C GLU A 257 29.99 -14.18 -11.65
N LEU A 258 30.70 -13.08 -11.83
CA LEU A 258 31.75 -12.96 -12.84
C LEU A 258 32.87 -13.99 -12.66
N GLU A 259 33.25 -14.33 -11.42
CA GLU A 259 34.23 -15.39 -11.16
C GLU A 259 33.71 -16.74 -11.64
N ARG A 260 32.44 -17.06 -11.37
CA ARG A 260 31.81 -18.29 -11.84
C ARG A 260 31.70 -18.36 -13.36
N ASP A 261 31.49 -17.21 -14.00
CA ASP A 261 31.42 -17.08 -15.46
C ASP A 261 32.81 -17.06 -16.12
N GLY A 262 33.89 -17.20 -15.35
CA GLY A 262 35.26 -17.26 -15.86
C GLY A 262 35.85 -15.92 -16.30
N ALA A 263 35.30 -14.80 -15.84
CA ALA A 263 35.80 -13.47 -16.15
C ALA A 263 37.23 -13.25 -15.62
N GLY A 264 38.01 -12.42 -16.30
CA GLY A 264 39.35 -12.05 -15.86
C GLY A 264 39.34 -11.01 -14.72
N ILE A 265 40.38 -11.00 -13.87
CA ILE A 265 40.52 -10.07 -12.73
C ILE A 265 40.41 -8.59 -13.18
N LYS A 266 41.02 -8.22 -14.31
CA LYS A 266 40.95 -6.84 -14.85
C LYS A 266 39.51 -6.41 -15.18
N GLN A 267 38.73 -7.31 -15.77
CA GLN A 267 37.32 -7.06 -16.11
C GLN A 267 36.48 -6.87 -14.84
N MET A 268 36.77 -7.63 -13.78
CA MET A 268 36.13 -7.44 -12.47
C MET A 268 36.53 -6.11 -11.84
N GLU A 269 37.82 -5.73 -11.87
CA GLU A 269 38.27 -4.44 -11.35
C GLU A 269 37.65 -3.25 -12.09
N GLU A 270 37.57 -3.29 -13.42
CA GLU A 270 36.86 -2.29 -14.22
C GLU A 270 35.38 -2.22 -13.85
N THR A 271 34.75 -3.37 -13.59
CA THR A 271 33.37 -3.44 -13.13
C THR A 271 33.21 -2.74 -11.79
N VAL A 272 34.11 -2.94 -10.82
CA VAL A 272 34.08 -2.28 -9.51
C VAL A 272 34.35 -0.78 -9.63
N ARG A 273 35.45 -0.38 -10.29
CA ARG A 273 35.85 1.04 -10.42
C ARG A 273 34.80 1.87 -11.14
N SER A 274 34.23 1.30 -12.20
CA SER A 274 33.22 2.02 -12.97
C SER A 274 31.94 2.25 -12.17
N LYS A 275 31.66 1.48 -11.11
CA LYS A 275 30.47 1.56 -10.24
C LYS A 275 30.65 2.39 -8.97
N SER A 276 31.80 3.04 -8.78
CA SER A 276 32.24 3.72 -7.55
C SER A 276 31.41 4.94 -7.08
N SER A 277 30.40 5.36 -7.83
CA SER A 277 29.72 6.65 -7.66
C SER A 277 28.30 6.57 -7.05
N GLY A 278 28.04 5.56 -6.21
CA GLY A 278 26.81 5.44 -5.41
C GLY A 278 25.70 4.57 -6.03
N LEU A 279 24.60 4.37 -5.28
CA LEU A 279 23.53 3.43 -5.66
C LEU A 279 22.78 3.82 -6.94
N ASP A 280 22.53 5.11 -7.19
CA ASP A 280 21.79 5.57 -8.38
C ASP A 280 22.49 5.16 -9.69
N ILE A 281 23.81 5.34 -9.75
CA ILE A 281 24.63 4.98 -10.92
C ILE A 281 24.73 3.45 -11.05
N LEU A 282 24.85 2.73 -9.93
CA LEU A 282 24.79 1.27 -9.92
C LEU A 282 23.46 0.77 -10.51
N TYR A 283 22.33 1.32 -10.07
CA TYR A 283 21.01 0.93 -10.57
C TYR A 283 20.83 1.24 -12.06
N ARG A 284 21.19 2.44 -12.53
CA ARG A 284 21.13 2.80 -13.96
C ARG A 284 21.87 1.82 -14.85
N ARG A 285 22.98 1.28 -14.36
CA ARG A 285 23.77 0.30 -15.11
C ARG A 285 23.15 -1.08 -15.06
N LEU A 286 22.58 -1.49 -13.92
CA LEU A 286 21.87 -2.77 -13.81
C LEU A 286 20.65 -2.84 -14.73
N ILE A 287 19.98 -1.72 -14.95
CA ILE A 287 18.81 -1.66 -15.82
C ILE A 287 19.15 -1.49 -17.30
N ARG A 288 20.42 -1.25 -17.64
CA ARG A 288 20.84 -1.08 -19.04
C ARG A 288 20.63 -2.41 -19.78
N ASN A 289 19.93 -2.36 -20.91
CA ASN A 289 19.58 -3.52 -21.73
C ASN A 289 18.66 -4.55 -21.03
N MET A 290 17.84 -4.11 -20.09
CA MET A 290 16.75 -4.96 -19.56
C MET A 290 15.71 -5.24 -20.65
N GLU A 291 15.22 -6.48 -20.66
CA GLU A 291 14.19 -6.93 -21.59
C GLU A 291 12.80 -6.39 -21.19
N PRO A 292 11.81 -6.35 -22.12
CA PRO A 292 10.45 -5.93 -21.79
C PRO A 292 9.81 -6.68 -20.62
N ALA A 293 10.12 -7.97 -20.45
CA ALA A 293 9.70 -8.76 -19.30
C ALA A 293 10.27 -8.23 -17.97
N SER A 294 11.48 -7.67 -17.97
CA SER A 294 12.07 -7.04 -16.78
C SER A 294 11.32 -5.77 -16.40
N LEU A 295 10.94 -4.94 -17.38
CA LEU A 295 10.11 -3.75 -17.14
C LEU A 295 8.75 -4.15 -16.53
N LYS A 296 8.09 -5.18 -17.08
CA LYS A 296 6.81 -5.69 -16.55
C LYS A 296 6.94 -6.17 -15.10
N LEU A 297 8.00 -6.93 -14.78
CA LEU A 297 8.29 -7.35 -13.41
C LEU A 297 8.46 -6.16 -12.47
N ILE A 298 9.28 -5.18 -12.88
CA ILE A 298 9.57 -3.98 -12.08
C ILE A 298 8.28 -3.18 -11.85
N GLN A 299 7.42 -3.03 -12.86
CA GLN A 299 6.14 -2.35 -12.73
C GLN A 299 5.25 -3.03 -11.68
N TRP A 300 5.14 -4.37 -11.71
CA TRP A 300 4.38 -5.12 -10.70
C TRP A 300 4.93 -4.91 -9.28
N ILE A 301 6.25 -4.99 -9.09
CA ILE A 301 6.85 -4.80 -7.76
C ILE A 301 6.71 -3.34 -7.29
N CYS A 302 6.80 -2.35 -8.19
CA CYS A 302 6.69 -0.94 -7.85
C CYS A 302 5.27 -0.51 -7.47
N PHE A 303 4.27 -0.97 -8.25
CA PHE A 303 2.96 -0.33 -8.30
C PHE A 303 1.80 -1.22 -7.85
N ALA A 304 2.04 -2.49 -7.54
CA ALA A 304 1.02 -3.33 -6.95
C ALA A 304 0.46 -2.71 -5.66
N THR A 305 -0.85 -2.87 -5.42
CA THR A 305 -1.56 -2.30 -4.25
C THR A 305 -1.07 -2.92 -2.93
N ARG A 306 -0.48 -4.11 -3.01
CA ARG A 306 0.28 -4.82 -1.99
C ARG A 306 1.34 -5.70 -2.67
N PRO A 307 2.35 -6.20 -1.94
CA PRO A 307 3.22 -7.25 -2.46
C PRO A 307 2.40 -8.43 -3.00
N LEU A 308 2.79 -8.90 -4.19
CA LEU A 308 2.21 -10.09 -4.80
C LEU A 308 2.92 -11.33 -4.28
N SER A 309 2.16 -12.39 -4.06
CA SER A 309 2.76 -13.71 -3.86
C SER A 309 3.46 -14.16 -5.14
N ILE A 310 4.39 -15.12 -5.01
CA ILE A 310 5.09 -15.67 -6.17
C ILE A 310 4.14 -16.32 -7.20
N GLU A 311 3.04 -16.91 -6.74
CA GLU A 311 2.01 -17.51 -7.57
C GLU A 311 1.20 -16.45 -8.31
N GLU A 312 0.77 -15.41 -7.60
CA GLU A 312 0.07 -14.26 -8.19
C GLU A 312 0.94 -13.57 -9.24
N LEU A 313 2.22 -13.38 -8.94
CA LEU A 313 3.16 -12.77 -9.87
C LEU A 313 3.38 -13.63 -11.11
N GLY A 314 3.41 -14.96 -10.97
CA GLY A 314 3.51 -15.87 -12.12
C GLY A 314 2.41 -15.60 -13.14
N TRP A 315 1.15 -15.53 -12.69
CA TRP A 315 0.02 -15.15 -13.54
C TRP A 315 0.15 -13.74 -14.11
N ALA A 316 0.47 -12.78 -13.26
CA ALA A 316 0.59 -11.37 -13.64
C ALA A 316 1.69 -11.13 -14.70
N MET A 317 2.72 -11.99 -14.73
CA MET A 317 3.83 -11.93 -15.68
C MET A 317 3.51 -12.56 -17.03
N VAL A 318 2.73 -13.65 -17.09
CA VAL A 318 2.39 -14.33 -18.34
C VAL A 318 1.21 -13.66 -19.04
N LEU A 319 0.25 -13.10 -18.30
CA LEU A 319 -0.95 -12.48 -18.89
C LEU A 319 -0.63 -11.19 -19.64
N GLU A 320 -1.06 -11.11 -20.89
CA GLU A 320 -1.08 -9.87 -21.68
C GLU A 320 -2.51 -9.37 -21.84
N VAL A 321 -2.67 -8.04 -21.92
CA VAL A 321 -4.00 -7.42 -22.07
C VAL A 321 -4.70 -7.91 -23.34
N HIS A 322 -3.94 -8.10 -24.43
CA HIS A 322 -4.41 -8.53 -25.75
C HIS A 322 -4.24 -10.03 -26.02
N CYS A 323 -4.27 -10.89 -25.00
CA CYS A 323 -4.09 -12.33 -25.23
C CYS A 323 -5.25 -12.92 -26.06
N SER A 324 -4.94 -13.87 -26.95
CA SER A 324 -5.92 -14.54 -27.83
C SER A 324 -6.80 -15.55 -27.08
N HIS A 325 -6.33 -16.06 -25.95
CA HIS A 325 -7.01 -17.10 -25.16
C HIS A 325 -8.13 -16.51 -24.30
N ARG A 326 -9.35 -17.03 -24.44
CA ARG A 326 -10.54 -16.62 -23.66
C ARG A 326 -10.78 -17.46 -22.40
N SER A 327 -10.01 -18.53 -22.21
CA SER A 327 -10.14 -19.50 -21.12
C SER A 327 -8.79 -19.64 -20.41
N LEU A 328 -8.82 -19.80 -19.08
CA LEU A 328 -7.66 -20.11 -18.24
C LEU A 328 -7.08 -21.48 -18.58
N GLU A 329 -7.90 -22.50 -18.87
CA GLU A 329 -7.43 -23.84 -19.27
C GLU A 329 -6.70 -23.80 -20.62
N ALA A 330 -7.27 -23.09 -21.60
CA ALA A 330 -6.64 -22.87 -22.90
C ALA A 330 -5.34 -22.06 -22.78
N PHE A 331 -5.27 -21.17 -21.78
CA PHE A 331 -4.07 -20.38 -21.49
C PHE A 331 -3.00 -21.22 -20.81
N GLN A 332 -3.35 -22.01 -19.79
CA GLN A 332 -2.43 -22.92 -19.09
C GLN A 332 -1.85 -24.00 -19.99
N SER A 333 -2.61 -24.45 -21.00
CA SER A 333 -2.13 -25.46 -21.95
C SER A 333 -1.24 -24.89 -23.05
N ALA A 334 -1.37 -23.60 -23.38
CA ALA A 334 -0.58 -22.94 -24.42
C ALA A 334 0.66 -22.22 -23.88
N GLU A 335 0.59 -21.70 -22.65
CA GLU A 335 1.65 -20.92 -22.02
C GLU A 335 2.29 -21.70 -20.87
N ASP A 336 3.63 -21.74 -20.83
CA ASP A 336 4.40 -22.40 -19.79
C ASP A 336 4.47 -21.52 -18.53
N ILE A 337 3.38 -21.55 -17.74
CA ILE A 337 3.29 -20.83 -16.46
C ILE A 337 4.42 -21.33 -15.54
N PRO A 338 5.33 -20.44 -15.14
CA PRO A 338 6.47 -20.83 -14.33
C PRO A 338 6.00 -21.31 -12.95
N ASN A 339 6.42 -22.51 -12.56
CA ASN A 339 6.27 -22.97 -11.18
C ASN A 339 7.03 -22.04 -10.21
N ASN A 340 6.74 -22.15 -8.90
CA ASN A 340 7.31 -21.23 -7.90
C ASN A 340 8.85 -21.18 -7.92
N ASP A 341 9.54 -22.30 -8.11
CA ASP A 341 11.01 -22.33 -8.18
C ASP A 341 11.57 -21.67 -9.45
N ARG A 342 10.90 -21.84 -10.59
CA ARG A 342 11.26 -21.16 -11.84
C ARG A 342 10.94 -19.68 -11.76
N MET A 343 9.79 -19.30 -11.20
CA MET A 343 9.40 -17.91 -11.00
C MET A 343 10.38 -17.20 -10.05
N LYS A 344 10.85 -17.87 -9.00
CA LYS A 344 11.86 -17.32 -8.07
C LYS A 344 13.18 -17.01 -8.79
N ARG A 345 13.63 -17.93 -9.64
CA ARG A 345 14.80 -17.72 -10.50
C ARG A 345 14.56 -16.59 -11.51
N GLN A 346 13.39 -16.52 -12.12
CA GLN A 346 13.02 -15.43 -13.04
C GLN A 346 13.00 -14.07 -12.33
N VAL A 347 12.45 -13.97 -11.13
CA VAL A 347 12.49 -12.73 -10.32
C VAL A 347 13.93 -12.28 -10.13
N GLN A 348 14.82 -13.19 -9.75
CA GLN A 348 16.25 -12.87 -9.56
C GLN A 348 16.92 -12.44 -10.88
N THR A 349 16.70 -13.18 -11.97
CA THR A 349 17.31 -12.90 -13.28
C THR A 349 16.80 -11.61 -13.90
N LEU A 350 15.49 -11.42 -14.00
CA LEU A 350 14.85 -10.26 -14.62
C LEU A 350 15.08 -8.97 -13.81
N SER A 351 15.12 -9.07 -12.48
CA SER A 351 15.46 -7.92 -11.62
C SER A 351 16.96 -7.67 -11.52
N ARG A 352 17.82 -8.55 -12.06
CA ARG A 352 19.29 -8.52 -11.87
C ARG A 352 19.68 -8.50 -10.38
N GLY A 353 18.97 -9.29 -9.58
CA GLY A 353 19.18 -9.40 -8.13
C GLY A 353 18.64 -8.22 -7.31
N LEU A 354 17.89 -7.29 -7.93
CA LEU A 354 17.27 -6.16 -7.23
C LEU A 354 15.96 -6.53 -6.53
N ALA A 355 15.38 -7.69 -6.83
CA ALA A 355 14.21 -8.24 -6.18
C ALA A 355 14.48 -9.62 -5.58
N GLU A 356 13.72 -9.93 -4.53
CA GLU A 356 13.78 -11.19 -3.80
C GLU A 356 12.37 -11.69 -3.48
N VAL A 357 12.31 -12.98 -3.15
CA VAL A 357 11.11 -13.64 -2.63
C VAL A 357 11.33 -13.85 -1.13
N THR A 358 10.45 -13.31 -0.30
CA THR A 358 10.53 -13.40 1.17
C THR A 358 10.24 -14.82 1.65
N GLY A 359 10.47 -15.08 2.95
CA GLY A 359 10.04 -16.34 3.57
C GLY A 359 8.52 -16.57 3.50
N THR A 360 7.73 -15.50 3.35
CA THR A 360 6.27 -15.55 3.17
C THR A 360 5.83 -15.77 1.72
N GLN A 361 6.77 -16.00 0.79
CA GLN A 361 6.53 -16.13 -0.65
C GLN A 361 6.06 -14.84 -1.34
N ASP A 362 6.23 -13.68 -0.70
CA ASP A 362 5.92 -12.39 -1.30
C ASP A 362 7.12 -11.86 -2.09
N VAL A 363 6.85 -11.23 -3.24
CA VAL A 363 7.89 -10.65 -4.09
C VAL A 363 8.05 -9.17 -3.76
N GLN A 364 9.29 -8.77 -3.49
CA GLN A 364 9.63 -7.40 -3.15
C GLN A 364 11.02 -7.03 -3.65
N PHE A 365 11.33 -5.73 -3.73
CA PHE A 365 12.72 -5.30 -3.91
C PHE A 365 13.60 -5.72 -2.72
N ILE A 366 14.90 -5.81 -2.92
CA ILE A 366 15.83 -6.10 -1.81
C ILE A 366 15.93 -4.94 -0.80
N HIS A 367 15.57 -3.72 -1.21
CA HIS A 367 15.65 -2.52 -0.39
C HIS A 367 14.75 -1.41 -0.97
N LEU A 368 14.23 -0.54 -0.11
CA LEU A 368 13.32 0.55 -0.51
C LEU A 368 13.94 1.52 -1.52
N SER A 369 15.25 1.78 -1.43
CA SER A 369 15.99 2.63 -2.40
C SER A 369 15.88 2.17 -3.85
N VAL A 370 15.62 0.89 -4.09
CA VAL A 370 15.40 0.36 -5.43
C VAL A 370 14.07 0.86 -5.98
N LYS A 371 13.01 0.81 -5.16
CA LYS A 371 11.68 1.34 -5.51
C LYS A 371 11.78 2.83 -5.79
N ASP A 372 12.42 3.59 -4.90
CA ASP A 372 12.60 5.04 -5.05
C ASP A 372 13.30 5.36 -6.36
N PHE A 373 14.38 4.64 -6.68
CA PHE A 373 15.07 4.79 -7.96
C PHE A 373 14.15 4.55 -9.16
N PHE A 374 13.37 3.45 -9.17
CA PHE A 374 12.50 3.13 -10.29
C PHE A 374 11.37 4.14 -10.48
N VAL A 375 10.72 4.55 -9.38
CA VAL A 375 9.64 5.54 -9.40
C VAL A 375 10.15 6.90 -9.89
N GLU A 376 11.30 7.36 -9.39
CA GLU A 376 11.81 8.68 -9.75
C GLU A 376 12.45 8.72 -11.15
N LYS A 377 13.24 7.69 -11.51
CA LYS A 377 14.17 7.77 -12.66
C LYS A 377 14.26 6.49 -13.49
N GLY A 378 14.19 5.32 -12.86
CA GLY A 378 14.47 4.04 -13.51
C GLY A 378 13.44 3.66 -14.57
N LEU A 379 12.15 3.94 -14.34
CA LEU A 379 11.11 3.66 -15.33
C LEU A 379 11.25 4.55 -16.57
N SER A 380 11.57 5.83 -16.40
CA SER A 380 11.86 6.74 -17.52
C SER A 380 13.00 6.22 -18.40
N ALA A 381 14.04 5.66 -17.77
CA ALA A 381 15.18 5.06 -18.48
C ALA A 381 14.82 3.75 -19.20
N LEU A 382 13.87 2.96 -18.69
CA LEU A 382 13.41 1.71 -19.30
C LEU A 382 12.35 1.94 -20.39
N SER A 383 11.52 2.97 -20.25
CA SER A 383 10.39 3.26 -21.14
C SER A 383 10.75 4.18 -22.31
N GLY A 384 12.00 4.15 -22.78
CA GLY A 384 12.41 4.84 -24.02
C GLY A 384 12.35 6.37 -23.99
N GLY A 385 12.55 7.00 -22.82
CA GLY A 385 12.63 8.47 -22.71
C GLY A 385 11.31 9.18 -22.33
N MET A 386 10.27 8.44 -21.95
CA MET A 386 9.07 9.02 -21.32
C MET A 386 9.42 9.72 -20.00
N THR A 387 8.63 10.72 -19.60
CA THR A 387 8.72 11.28 -18.23
C THR A 387 8.34 10.21 -17.19
N SER A 388 8.90 10.30 -15.99
CA SER A 388 8.60 9.34 -14.89
C SER A 388 7.08 9.26 -14.61
N THR A 389 6.38 10.40 -14.63
CA THR A 389 4.93 10.48 -14.46
C THR A 389 4.18 9.69 -15.54
N LYS A 390 4.54 9.86 -16.82
CA LYS A 390 3.89 9.15 -17.92
C LYS A 390 4.13 7.64 -17.87
N ALA A 391 5.35 7.22 -17.53
CA ALA A 391 5.69 5.80 -17.37
C ALA A 391 4.93 5.15 -16.20
N THR A 392 4.71 5.91 -15.12
CA THR A 392 3.91 5.46 -13.96
C THR A 392 2.44 5.28 -14.33
N ILE A 393 1.86 6.25 -15.05
CA ILE A 393 0.47 6.18 -15.54
C ILE A 393 0.28 4.96 -16.44
N GLU A 394 1.17 4.77 -17.42
CA GLU A 394 1.14 3.62 -18.34
C GLU A 394 1.23 2.28 -17.60
N ALA A 395 2.10 2.19 -16.59
CA ALA A 395 2.20 1.01 -15.74
C ALA A 395 0.87 0.71 -15.05
N HIS A 396 0.24 1.70 -14.42
CA HIS A 396 -1.05 1.52 -13.75
C HIS A 396 -2.17 1.10 -14.72
N LEU A 397 -2.25 1.70 -15.91
CA LEU A 397 -3.22 1.29 -16.93
C LEU A 397 -3.01 -0.16 -17.37
N ARG A 398 -1.76 -0.57 -17.60
CA ARG A 398 -1.40 -1.95 -17.94
C ARG A 398 -1.77 -2.94 -16.82
N LEU A 399 -1.43 -2.61 -15.58
CA LEU A 399 -1.74 -3.44 -14.40
C LEU A 399 -3.25 -3.62 -14.24
N SER A 400 -4.03 -2.53 -14.41
CA SER A 400 -5.49 -2.58 -14.44
C SER A 400 -6.01 -3.48 -15.56
N GLY A 401 -5.45 -3.36 -16.77
CA GLY A 401 -5.85 -4.15 -17.93
C GLY A 401 -5.61 -5.64 -17.73
N ILE A 402 -4.49 -6.02 -17.13
CA ILE A 402 -4.19 -7.42 -16.80
C ILE A 402 -5.19 -7.97 -15.76
N CYS A 403 -5.54 -7.17 -14.75
CA CYS A 403 -6.54 -7.58 -13.75
C CYS A 403 -7.92 -7.81 -14.39
N LEU A 404 -8.38 -6.87 -15.21
CA LEU A 404 -9.65 -6.99 -15.92
C LEU A 404 -9.63 -8.15 -16.93
N ARG A 405 -8.51 -8.36 -17.61
CA ARG A 405 -8.35 -9.49 -18.53
C ARG A 405 -8.49 -10.81 -17.81
N TYR A 406 -7.87 -10.96 -16.64
CA TYR A 406 -8.02 -12.16 -15.82
C TYR A 406 -9.49 -12.37 -15.42
N LEU A 407 -10.18 -11.32 -14.96
CA LEU A 407 -11.61 -11.38 -14.60
C LEU A 407 -12.53 -11.72 -15.78
N SER A 408 -12.10 -11.43 -17.01
CA SER A 408 -12.87 -11.72 -18.23
C SER A 408 -12.76 -13.17 -18.73
N MET A 409 -11.97 -14.03 -18.07
CA MET A 409 -11.80 -15.42 -18.50
C MET A 409 -13.09 -16.23 -18.30
N GLN A 410 -13.37 -17.13 -19.23
CA GLN A 410 -14.64 -17.86 -19.32
C GLN A 410 -14.99 -18.64 -18.05
N GLU A 411 -14.01 -19.26 -17.39
CA GLU A 411 -14.20 -20.06 -16.18
C GLU A 411 -14.71 -19.20 -15.01
N ILE A 412 -14.26 -17.95 -14.94
CA ILE A 412 -14.69 -17.01 -13.90
C ILE A 412 -16.13 -16.55 -14.14
N GLY A 413 -16.48 -16.25 -15.41
CA GLY A 413 -17.83 -15.84 -15.80
C GLY A 413 -18.87 -16.97 -15.80
N SER A 414 -18.44 -18.22 -16.11
CA SER A 414 -19.32 -19.38 -16.32
C SER A 414 -19.58 -20.21 -15.06
N ALA A 415 -19.03 -19.85 -13.91
CA ALA A 415 -19.21 -20.57 -12.63
C ALA A 415 -20.67 -20.60 -12.11
N SER A 416 -21.64 -20.26 -12.95
CA SER A 416 -23.07 -20.13 -12.70
C SER A 416 -23.92 -21.37 -13.07
N SER A 417 -23.36 -22.54 -13.41
CA SER A 417 -24.20 -23.70 -13.83
C SER A 417 -23.89 -25.07 -13.23
N SER A 418 -22.98 -25.22 -12.27
CA SER A 418 -22.65 -26.53 -11.68
C SER A 418 -22.45 -26.49 -10.16
N SER A 419 -23.52 -26.25 -9.40
CA SER A 419 -23.66 -26.78 -8.02
C SER A 419 -25.05 -26.51 -7.43
N SER A 420 -26.10 -26.88 -8.17
CA SER A 420 -27.34 -27.33 -7.55
C SER A 420 -27.30 -28.85 -7.40
N SER A 421 -26.47 -29.32 -6.47
CA SER A 421 -26.63 -30.64 -5.86
C SER A 421 -26.72 -30.44 -4.35
N SER A 422 -27.97 -30.46 -3.90
CA SER A 422 -28.38 -30.70 -2.52
C SER A 422 -27.48 -31.72 -1.84
N SER A 423 -26.77 -31.32 -0.79
CA SER A 423 -26.36 -32.23 0.27
C SER A 423 -26.89 -31.72 1.61
N SER A 424 -27.71 -32.59 2.18
CA SER A 424 -28.43 -32.55 3.45
C SER A 424 -27.67 -31.92 4.62
N PHE A 425 -28.39 -31.05 5.34
CA PHE A 425 -28.11 -30.68 6.72
C PHE A 425 -27.87 -31.93 7.58
N SER A 426 -26.69 -32.00 8.20
CA SER A 426 -26.52 -32.72 9.46
C SER A 426 -25.80 -31.80 10.45
N SER A 427 -26.52 -31.51 11.53
CA SER A 427 -26.08 -30.70 12.65
C SER A 427 -25.11 -31.48 13.53
N SER A 428 -23.86 -31.04 13.64
CA SER A 428 -23.04 -31.26 14.85
C SER A 428 -21.83 -30.31 14.94
N SER A 429 -21.87 -29.49 15.99
CA SER A 429 -20.80 -28.80 16.73
C SER A 429 -19.80 -27.85 16.02
N PRO A 430 -19.65 -26.59 16.49
CA PRO A 430 -18.76 -25.59 15.90
C PRO A 430 -17.35 -25.69 16.50
N SER A 431 -16.47 -26.48 15.88
CA SER A 431 -15.03 -26.40 16.11
C SER A 431 -14.38 -25.43 15.12
N SER A 432 -13.75 -24.41 15.68
CA SER A 432 -12.97 -23.33 15.09
C SER A 432 -12.13 -23.71 13.85
N SER A 433 -12.63 -23.37 12.66
CA SER A 433 -11.85 -22.94 11.49
C SER A 433 -12.85 -22.53 10.41
N TYR A 434 -13.22 -21.25 10.39
CA TYR A 434 -14.02 -20.70 9.30
C TYR A 434 -13.16 -20.65 8.03
N ARG A 435 -13.12 -21.75 7.28
CA ARG A 435 -12.85 -21.68 5.83
C ARG A 435 -14.13 -21.14 5.20
N SER A 436 -14.13 -19.88 4.78
CA SER A 436 -15.16 -19.38 3.86
C SER A 436 -15.17 -20.30 2.65
N PHE A 437 -16.28 -20.99 2.41
CA PHE A 437 -16.48 -21.82 1.23
C PHE A 437 -16.68 -20.88 0.03
N THR A 438 -15.60 -20.25 -0.44
CA THR A 438 -15.64 -19.43 -1.66
C THR A 438 -15.72 -20.37 -2.85
N ARG A 439 -16.61 -20.06 -3.81
CA ARG A 439 -16.75 -20.82 -5.07
C ARG A 439 -15.40 -20.95 -5.82
N TYR A 440 -14.52 -19.99 -5.59
CA TYR A 440 -13.17 -19.94 -6.14
C TYR A 440 -12.15 -20.37 -5.09
N SER A 441 -11.47 -21.49 -5.32
CA SER A 441 -10.31 -21.88 -4.51
C SER A 441 -9.12 -21.01 -4.90
N HIS A 442 -8.31 -20.61 -3.90
CA HIS A 442 -7.06 -19.90 -4.14
C HIS A 442 -6.07 -20.73 -4.98
N THR A 443 -6.15 -22.06 -4.92
CA THR A 443 -5.29 -22.95 -5.74
C THR A 443 -5.57 -22.81 -7.22
N ASP A 444 -6.86 -22.66 -7.57
CA ASP A 444 -7.33 -22.72 -8.96
C ASP A 444 -7.33 -21.32 -9.58
N TYR A 445 -7.51 -20.29 -8.74
CA TYR A 445 -7.54 -18.89 -9.16
C TYR A 445 -6.63 -17.99 -8.31
N PRO A 446 -5.28 -18.18 -8.31
CA PRO A 446 -4.37 -17.47 -7.41
C PRO A 446 -4.43 -15.95 -7.55
N PHE A 447 -4.65 -15.43 -8.77
CA PHE A 447 -4.64 -13.99 -9.06
C PHE A 447 -6.00 -13.31 -8.88
N LEU A 448 -7.09 -14.08 -8.68
CA LEU A 448 -8.47 -13.57 -8.68
C LEU A 448 -8.71 -12.53 -7.59
N ARG A 449 -8.24 -12.82 -6.37
CA ARG A 449 -8.43 -11.95 -5.22
C ARG A 449 -7.74 -10.61 -5.44
N TYR A 450 -6.49 -10.64 -5.91
CA TYR A 450 -5.76 -9.42 -6.22
C TYR A 450 -6.45 -8.62 -7.34
N ALA A 451 -6.79 -9.27 -8.45
CA ALA A 451 -7.44 -8.63 -9.59
C ALA A 451 -8.76 -7.95 -9.20
N THR A 452 -9.60 -8.64 -8.43
CA THR A 452 -10.93 -8.16 -7.99
C THR A 452 -10.84 -6.87 -7.17
N PHE A 453 -9.91 -6.80 -6.22
CA PHE A 453 -9.80 -5.65 -5.31
C PHE A 453 -8.87 -4.53 -5.80
N SER A 454 -8.02 -4.77 -6.80
CA SER A 454 -6.93 -3.84 -7.15
C SER A 454 -7.12 -3.12 -8.48
N TRP A 455 -7.90 -3.66 -9.43
CA TRP A 455 -7.97 -3.09 -10.77
C TRP A 455 -8.49 -1.64 -10.76
N VAL A 456 -9.52 -1.33 -9.98
CA VAL A 456 -10.08 0.03 -9.85
C VAL A 456 -9.04 1.01 -9.31
N ALA A 457 -8.25 0.60 -8.30
CA ALA A 457 -7.20 1.42 -7.72
C ALA A 457 -6.06 1.71 -8.71
N HIS A 458 -5.77 0.77 -9.60
CA HIS A 458 -4.84 0.99 -10.71
C HIS A 458 -5.43 1.90 -11.77
N ALA A 459 -6.66 1.65 -12.22
CA ALA A 459 -7.36 2.50 -13.19
C ALA A 459 -7.40 3.96 -12.73
N LYS A 460 -7.71 4.19 -11.44
CA LYS A 460 -7.72 5.53 -10.84
C LYS A 460 -6.35 6.22 -10.84
N GLN A 461 -5.27 5.48 -10.57
CA GLN A 461 -3.90 6.04 -10.63
C GLN A 461 -3.42 6.28 -12.06
N GLY A 462 -3.97 5.54 -13.03
CA GLY A 462 -3.73 5.75 -14.46
C GLY A 462 -4.62 6.83 -15.09
N ASP A 463 -5.53 7.44 -14.34
CA ASP A 463 -6.56 8.30 -14.90
C ASP A 463 -6.03 9.71 -15.20
N THR A 464 -5.58 9.92 -16.44
CA THR A 464 -5.19 11.24 -16.95
C THR A 464 -5.57 11.39 -18.42
N THR A 465 -5.89 12.61 -18.84
CA THR A 465 -6.27 12.93 -20.24
C THR A 465 -5.09 12.90 -21.22
N SER A 466 -3.86 12.75 -20.72
CA SER A 466 -2.63 12.84 -21.52
C SER A 466 -2.08 11.51 -22.03
N VAL A 467 -2.62 10.39 -21.56
CA VAL A 467 -2.18 9.04 -21.93
C VAL A 467 -3.33 8.28 -22.60
N PRO A 468 -3.12 7.69 -23.79
CA PRO A 468 -4.17 6.90 -24.44
C PRO A 468 -4.57 5.72 -23.57
N GLN A 469 -5.86 5.62 -23.24
CA GLN A 469 -6.41 4.53 -22.44
C GLN A 469 -7.03 3.42 -23.31
N GLY A 470 -6.59 3.31 -24.56
CA GLY A 470 -7.20 2.49 -25.61
C GLY A 470 -7.39 1.02 -25.22
N ASP A 471 -6.42 0.43 -24.54
CA ASP A 471 -6.46 -0.97 -24.11
C ASP A 471 -7.63 -1.25 -23.14
N LEU A 472 -7.82 -0.37 -22.15
CA LEU A 472 -8.94 -0.47 -21.21
C LEU A 472 -10.28 -0.17 -21.89
N LEU A 473 -10.31 0.83 -22.75
CA LEU A 473 -11.51 1.16 -23.53
C LEU A 473 -11.95 -0.02 -24.41
N MET A 474 -11.02 -0.76 -25.02
CA MET A 474 -11.34 -1.97 -25.79
C MET A 474 -11.94 -3.08 -24.92
N LEU A 475 -11.44 -3.29 -23.70
CA LEU A 475 -12.02 -4.27 -22.78
C LEU A 475 -13.47 -3.90 -22.40
N PHE A 476 -13.77 -2.61 -22.26
CA PHE A 476 -15.12 -2.12 -21.96
C PHE A 476 -16.03 -1.98 -23.17
N ALA A 477 -15.48 -1.99 -24.39
CA ALA A 477 -16.26 -1.86 -25.63
C ALA A 477 -17.06 -3.12 -26.00
N SER A 478 -16.92 -4.22 -25.25
CA SER A 478 -17.74 -5.42 -25.43
C SER A 478 -19.22 -5.08 -25.16
N PRO A 479 -20.17 -5.44 -26.05
CA PRO A 479 -21.58 -5.05 -25.94
C PRO A 479 -22.32 -5.66 -24.75
N THR A 480 -21.71 -6.63 -24.05
CA THR A 480 -22.25 -7.20 -22.81
C THR A 480 -21.51 -6.60 -21.62
N ASN A 481 -22.24 -6.08 -20.62
CA ASN A 481 -21.71 -5.73 -19.28
C ASN A 481 -21.12 -6.94 -18.51
N SER A 482 -20.81 -8.03 -19.21
CA SER A 482 -20.38 -9.34 -18.71
C SER A 482 -19.15 -9.28 -17.80
N ILE A 483 -18.19 -8.40 -18.08
CA ILE A 483 -17.01 -8.23 -17.22
C ILE A 483 -17.41 -7.62 -15.87
N MET A 484 -18.28 -6.61 -15.88
CA MET A 484 -18.74 -5.98 -14.64
C MET A 484 -19.65 -6.90 -13.84
N GLU A 485 -20.56 -7.61 -14.50
CA GLU A 485 -21.39 -8.65 -13.86
C GLU A 485 -20.54 -9.75 -13.22
N SER A 486 -19.50 -10.23 -13.93
CA SER A 486 -18.56 -11.22 -13.39
C SER A 486 -17.77 -10.64 -12.22
N TRP A 487 -17.28 -9.41 -12.33
CA TRP A 487 -16.54 -8.74 -11.25
C TRP A 487 -17.39 -8.55 -10.00
N VAL A 488 -18.63 -8.04 -10.11
CA VAL A 488 -19.56 -7.87 -8.98
C VAL A 488 -19.80 -9.22 -8.30
N ARG A 489 -20.11 -10.27 -9.07
CA ARG A 489 -20.35 -11.62 -8.55
C ARG A 489 -19.14 -12.18 -7.81
N VAL A 490 -17.95 -12.05 -8.37
CA VAL A 490 -16.70 -12.49 -7.73
C VAL A 490 -16.44 -11.68 -6.46
N TYR A 491 -16.70 -10.37 -6.48
CA TYR A 491 -16.54 -9.52 -5.31
C TYR A 491 -17.46 -9.98 -4.18
N GLU A 492 -18.75 -10.21 -4.46
CA GLU A 492 -19.72 -10.75 -3.49
C GLU A 492 -19.25 -12.10 -2.91
N ASP A 493 -18.80 -13.04 -3.76
CA ASP A 493 -18.32 -14.35 -3.30
C ASP A 493 -17.07 -14.24 -2.40
N LEU A 494 -16.19 -13.25 -2.64
CA LEU A 494 -14.95 -13.07 -1.90
C LEU A 494 -15.10 -12.23 -0.62
N ASP A 495 -15.99 -11.25 -0.61
CA ASP A 495 -16.19 -10.28 0.48
C ASP A 495 -17.55 -9.56 0.43
N ASN A 496 -18.65 -10.30 0.58
CA ASN A 496 -20.03 -9.75 0.53
C ASN A 496 -20.37 -8.73 1.63
N TRP A 497 -19.59 -8.65 2.72
CA TRP A 497 -19.83 -7.70 3.82
C TRP A 497 -19.06 -6.38 3.64
N SER A 498 -18.26 -6.25 2.59
CA SER A 498 -17.50 -5.04 2.32
C SER A 498 -18.44 -3.88 1.96
N ALA A 499 -18.30 -2.75 2.65
CA ALA A 499 -18.96 -1.50 2.24
C ALA A 499 -18.53 -1.04 0.82
N ASP A 500 -17.37 -1.51 0.35
CA ASP A 500 -16.85 -1.24 -0.98
C ASP A 500 -17.37 -2.22 -2.05
N CYS A 501 -18.16 -3.23 -1.66
CA CYS A 501 -18.79 -4.14 -2.60
C CYS A 501 -19.68 -3.36 -3.58
N PRO A 502 -19.51 -3.54 -4.89
CA PRO A 502 -20.41 -2.96 -5.88
C PRO A 502 -21.78 -3.67 -5.80
N PRO A 503 -22.90 -2.94 -5.89
CA PRO A 503 -24.21 -3.55 -6.04
C PRO A 503 -24.31 -4.33 -7.34
N LYS A 504 -25.22 -5.30 -7.41
CA LYS A 504 -25.67 -5.88 -8.67
C LYS A 504 -26.25 -4.81 -9.60
N GLY A 505 -26.21 -5.06 -10.91
CA GLY A 505 -26.52 -4.04 -11.91
C GLY A 505 -25.43 -2.97 -12.09
N THR A 506 -24.34 -2.99 -11.32
CA THR A 506 -23.20 -2.07 -11.52
C THR A 506 -22.59 -2.26 -12.91
N GLY A 507 -22.75 -1.25 -13.76
CA GLY A 507 -22.09 -1.14 -15.06
C GLY A 507 -20.77 -0.35 -15.01
N VAL A 508 -20.08 -0.25 -16.15
CA VAL A 508 -18.78 0.45 -16.22
C VAL A 508 -18.91 1.93 -15.81
N VAL A 509 -19.98 2.61 -16.26
CA VAL A 509 -20.25 4.03 -15.93
C VAL A 509 -20.47 4.23 -14.43
N HIS A 510 -21.14 3.28 -13.75
CA HIS A 510 -21.29 3.29 -12.29
C HIS A 510 -19.94 3.24 -11.59
N VAL A 511 -19.04 2.35 -12.03
CA VAL A 511 -17.70 2.24 -11.45
C VAL A 511 -16.91 3.54 -11.64
N MET A 512 -16.85 4.06 -12.86
CA MET A 512 -16.12 5.31 -13.11
C MET A 512 -16.70 6.48 -12.30
N SER A 513 -18.02 6.52 -12.13
CA SER A 513 -18.72 7.54 -11.36
C SER A 513 -18.54 7.40 -9.85
N ARG A 514 -18.59 6.19 -9.31
CA ARG A 514 -18.37 5.92 -7.87
C ARG A 514 -16.93 6.22 -7.45
N TYR A 515 -15.95 5.91 -8.30
CA TYR A 515 -14.52 6.03 -7.96
C TYR A 515 -13.85 7.31 -8.47
N GLY A 516 -14.53 8.08 -9.32
CA GLY A 516 -14.05 9.36 -9.83
C GLY A 516 -12.99 9.20 -10.92
N ILE A 517 -13.19 8.24 -11.84
CA ILE A 517 -12.26 7.94 -12.93
C ILE A 517 -12.74 8.68 -14.20
N PHE A 518 -12.37 9.96 -14.28
CA PHE A 518 -12.84 10.93 -15.28
C PHE A 518 -12.33 10.67 -16.69
N GLY A 519 -11.04 10.36 -16.87
CA GLY A 519 -10.42 10.14 -18.17
C GLY A 519 -11.01 8.93 -18.89
N LEU A 520 -11.14 7.79 -18.18
CA LEU A 520 -11.77 6.59 -18.74
C LEU A 520 -13.24 6.82 -19.06
N LEU A 521 -13.98 7.51 -18.18
CA LEU A 521 -15.37 7.86 -18.45
C LEU A 521 -15.49 8.72 -19.71
N THR A 522 -14.64 9.74 -19.86
CA THR A 522 -14.60 10.60 -21.05
C THR A 522 -14.32 9.78 -22.31
N GLY A 523 -13.33 8.90 -22.26
CA GLY A 523 -12.98 8.02 -23.38
C GLY A 523 -14.13 7.10 -23.77
N ILE A 524 -14.79 6.46 -22.79
CA ILE A 524 -15.94 5.59 -23.01
C ILE A 524 -17.08 6.37 -23.69
N LEU A 525 -17.44 7.54 -23.15
CA LEU A 525 -18.53 8.39 -23.68
C LEU A 525 -18.23 8.89 -25.11
N GLN A 526 -16.98 9.21 -25.42
CA GLN A 526 -16.57 9.60 -26.77
C GLN A 526 -16.60 8.42 -27.77
N THR A 527 -16.27 7.21 -27.32
CA THR A 527 -16.37 6.00 -28.14
C THR A 527 -17.80 5.46 -28.25
N ALA A 528 -18.72 5.91 -27.39
CA ALA A 528 -20.10 5.46 -27.31
C ALA A 528 -20.94 5.75 -28.56
N HIS A 529 -20.49 6.61 -29.48
CA HIS A 529 -21.08 6.69 -30.83
C HIS A 529 -21.10 5.33 -31.58
N ARG A 530 -20.36 4.32 -31.09
CA ARG A 530 -20.29 2.96 -31.62
C ARG A 530 -20.97 1.88 -30.73
N THR A 531 -21.45 2.22 -29.53
CA THR A 531 -22.04 1.26 -28.56
C THR A 531 -23.30 1.81 -27.90
N THR A 532 -24.31 0.96 -27.66
CA THR A 532 -25.55 1.31 -26.94
C THR A 532 -25.30 1.38 -25.43
N LEU A 533 -24.53 2.37 -24.98
CA LEU A 533 -24.23 2.56 -23.56
C LEU A 533 -25.34 3.37 -22.89
N ASP A 534 -26.03 2.75 -21.92
CA ASP A 534 -27.00 3.44 -21.07
C ASP A 534 -26.28 4.14 -19.91
N ILE A 535 -26.19 5.47 -19.99
CA ILE A 535 -25.56 6.33 -18.99
C ILE A 535 -26.46 6.59 -17.76
N ASP A 536 -27.75 6.26 -17.86
CA ASP A 536 -28.77 6.36 -16.81
C ASP A 536 -29.19 4.99 -16.27
N ALA A 537 -28.45 3.93 -16.63
CA ALA A 537 -28.68 2.59 -16.12
C ALA A 537 -28.77 2.63 -14.58
N ARG A 538 -29.71 1.88 -14.02
CA ARG A 538 -29.88 1.76 -12.57
C ARG A 538 -29.27 0.46 -12.09
N ASP A 539 -28.52 0.54 -10.99
CA ASP A 539 -28.11 -0.65 -10.24
C ASP A 539 -29.27 -1.23 -9.41
N ASP A 540 -29.02 -2.32 -8.68
CA ASP A 540 -30.02 -3.00 -7.85
C ASP A 540 -30.48 -2.16 -6.64
N PHE A 541 -29.84 -1.03 -6.34
CA PHE A 541 -30.36 -0.04 -5.38
C PHE A 541 -31.13 1.08 -6.08
N GLY A 542 -31.39 0.96 -7.39
CA GLY A 542 -32.04 1.98 -8.19
C GLY A 542 -31.16 3.20 -8.48
N ARG A 543 -29.87 3.17 -8.13
CA ARG A 543 -28.98 4.33 -8.24
C ARG A 543 -28.43 4.44 -9.65
N THR A 544 -28.39 5.67 -10.15
CA THR A 544 -27.74 6.00 -11.41
C THR A 544 -26.26 6.35 -11.20
N PRO A 545 -25.43 6.36 -12.26
CA PRO A 545 -24.05 6.84 -12.16
C PRO A 545 -23.94 8.27 -11.62
N LEU A 546 -24.87 9.16 -11.99
CA LEU A 546 -24.94 10.52 -11.46
C LEU A 546 -25.15 10.53 -9.94
N SER A 547 -26.02 9.67 -9.41
CA SER A 547 -26.26 9.52 -7.96
C SER A 547 -24.99 9.08 -7.23
N TRP A 548 -24.23 8.13 -7.77
CA TRP A 548 -22.94 7.71 -7.21
C TRP A 548 -21.88 8.82 -7.23
N ALA A 549 -21.73 9.53 -8.36
CA ALA A 549 -20.78 10.64 -8.46
C ALA A 549 -21.13 11.77 -7.48
N ALA A 550 -22.43 12.07 -7.34
CA ALA A 550 -22.94 13.08 -6.41
C ALA A 550 -22.65 12.72 -4.95
N GLU A 551 -22.96 11.50 -4.52
CA GLU A 551 -22.67 11.04 -3.15
C GLU A 551 -21.16 11.03 -2.84
N LYS A 552 -20.34 10.61 -3.80
CA LYS A 552 -18.89 10.46 -3.59
C LYS A 552 -18.09 11.75 -3.79
N GLY A 553 -18.74 12.84 -4.22
CA GLY A 553 -18.10 14.15 -4.32
C GLY A 553 -17.27 14.36 -5.59
N HIS A 554 -17.52 13.59 -6.66
CA HIS A 554 -16.73 13.65 -7.88
C HIS A 554 -17.25 14.72 -8.86
N GLU A 555 -16.98 15.98 -8.54
CA GLU A 555 -17.48 17.17 -9.27
C GLU A 555 -17.23 17.10 -10.80
N ALA A 556 -16.01 16.75 -11.22
CA ALA A 556 -15.65 16.67 -12.64
C ALA A 556 -16.47 15.61 -13.39
N VAL A 557 -16.80 14.49 -12.72
CA VAL A 557 -17.62 13.43 -13.30
C VAL A 557 -19.09 13.87 -13.36
N VAL A 558 -19.61 14.51 -12.31
CA VAL A 558 -20.97 15.08 -12.33
C VAL A 558 -21.12 16.05 -13.50
N LYS A 559 -20.17 16.98 -13.66
CA LYS A 559 -20.18 17.94 -14.75
C LYS A 559 -20.16 17.26 -16.12
N LEU A 560 -19.28 16.27 -16.31
CA LEU A 560 -19.19 15.50 -17.55
C LEU A 560 -20.51 14.82 -17.89
N LEU A 561 -21.12 14.11 -16.93
CA LEU A 561 -22.41 13.46 -17.13
C LEU A 561 -23.46 14.50 -17.55
N LEU A 562 -23.65 15.57 -16.77
CA LEU A 562 -24.63 16.62 -17.06
C LEU A 562 -24.44 17.30 -18.44
N ASP A 563 -23.19 17.48 -18.88
CA ASP A 563 -22.89 18.08 -20.18
C ASP A 563 -23.08 17.08 -21.34
N THR A 564 -22.95 15.78 -21.10
CA THR A 564 -23.18 14.73 -22.12
C THR A 564 -24.66 14.69 -22.53
N GLY A 565 -25.59 14.94 -21.59
CA GLY A 565 -27.02 15.10 -21.88
C GLY A 565 -27.38 16.35 -22.70
N LYS A 566 -26.42 17.25 -22.98
CA LYS A 566 -26.62 18.44 -23.83
C LYS A 566 -26.07 18.26 -25.25
N ALA A 567 -25.20 17.28 -25.46
CA ALA A 567 -24.63 16.98 -26.77
C ALA A 567 -25.57 16.01 -27.52
N GLU A 568 -25.73 16.18 -28.84
CA GLU A 568 -26.55 15.33 -29.72
C GLU A 568 -25.99 13.90 -29.89
N ILE A 569 -25.61 13.23 -28.79
CA ILE A 569 -25.11 11.85 -28.76
C ILE A 569 -26.30 10.92 -28.48
N ASN A 570 -27.28 10.82 -29.38
CA ASN A 570 -28.30 9.76 -29.54
C ASN A 570 -28.85 9.00 -28.29
N SER A 571 -28.81 9.59 -27.11
CA SER A 571 -29.15 8.99 -25.83
C SER A 571 -30.14 9.93 -25.17
N LYS A 572 -31.21 9.34 -24.63
CA LYS A 572 -32.18 9.96 -23.73
C LYS A 572 -31.51 11.01 -22.82
N ASP A 573 -32.13 12.18 -22.68
CA ASP A 573 -31.73 13.20 -21.70
C ASP A 573 -31.49 12.53 -20.34
N ILE A 574 -30.38 12.85 -19.68
CA ILE A 574 -30.09 12.35 -18.34
C ILE A 574 -31.23 12.72 -17.39
N ASP A 575 -31.75 11.71 -16.70
CA ASP A 575 -32.72 11.91 -15.62
C ASP A 575 -31.99 12.38 -14.35
N ILE A 576 -31.79 13.70 -14.25
CA ILE A 576 -31.11 14.36 -13.12
C ILE A 576 -31.88 14.13 -11.81
N ASN A 577 -33.19 13.83 -11.88
CA ASN A 577 -34.06 13.57 -10.73
C ASN A 577 -34.27 12.07 -10.47
N ALA A 578 -33.53 11.19 -11.15
CA ALA A 578 -33.63 9.75 -10.95
C ALA A 578 -33.39 9.38 -9.49
N SER A 579 -34.48 9.00 -8.80
CA SER A 579 -34.42 8.58 -7.42
C SER A 579 -34.05 7.10 -7.31
N ASP A 580 -33.27 6.79 -6.29
CA ASP A 580 -32.95 5.41 -5.90
C ASP A 580 -34.14 4.72 -5.22
N GLU A 581 -33.93 3.47 -4.78
CA GLU A 581 -34.97 2.71 -4.11
C GLU A 581 -35.46 3.36 -2.82
N ASP A 582 -34.66 4.19 -2.14
CA ASP A 582 -35.09 4.93 -0.96
C ASP A 582 -35.80 6.26 -1.30
N GLY A 583 -35.95 6.57 -2.59
CA GLY A 583 -36.52 7.82 -3.06
C GLY A 583 -35.52 8.99 -3.03
N ARG A 584 -34.22 8.74 -2.83
CA ARG A 584 -33.21 9.80 -2.79
C ARG A 584 -32.70 10.13 -4.19
N THR A 585 -32.66 11.42 -4.50
CA THR A 585 -32.12 11.96 -5.75
C THR A 585 -30.61 12.23 -5.64
N PRO A 586 -29.89 12.46 -6.76
CA PRO A 586 -28.51 12.93 -6.72
C PRO A 586 -28.33 14.20 -5.88
N LEU A 587 -29.30 15.12 -5.89
CA LEU A 587 -29.28 16.32 -5.05
C LEU A 587 -29.38 15.97 -3.57
N SER A 588 -30.27 15.05 -3.17
CA SER A 588 -30.38 14.57 -1.78
C SER A 588 -29.05 13.97 -1.28
N TRP A 589 -28.38 13.17 -2.11
CA TRP A 589 -27.09 12.58 -1.78
C TRP A 589 -25.97 13.62 -1.65
N ALA A 590 -25.86 14.57 -2.58
CA ALA A 590 -24.88 15.65 -2.50
C ALA A 590 -25.11 16.53 -1.26
N ALA A 591 -26.38 16.82 -0.94
CA ALA A 591 -26.78 17.60 0.21
C ALA A 591 -26.46 16.90 1.54
N GLU A 592 -26.77 15.60 1.68
CA GLU A 592 -26.43 14.83 2.89
C GLU A 592 -24.90 14.77 3.11
N LYS A 593 -24.14 14.58 2.04
CA LYS A 593 -22.68 14.39 2.12
C LYS A 593 -21.88 15.68 2.18
N GLY A 594 -22.53 16.84 2.01
CA GLY A 594 -21.87 18.15 2.16
C GLY A 594 -21.13 18.62 0.91
N HIS A 595 -21.48 18.13 -0.28
CA HIS A 595 -20.77 18.44 -1.52
C HIS A 595 -21.33 19.71 -2.18
N GLU A 596 -20.99 20.88 -1.61
CA GLU A 596 -21.52 22.19 -2.02
C GLU A 596 -21.37 22.49 -3.52
N ALA A 597 -20.21 22.21 -4.11
CA ALA A 597 -19.96 22.46 -5.53
C ALA A 597 -20.89 21.63 -6.44
N ILE A 598 -21.17 20.38 -6.07
CA ILE A 598 -22.09 19.50 -6.80
C ILE A 598 -23.54 19.99 -6.64
N VAL A 599 -23.93 20.43 -5.44
CA VAL A 599 -25.25 21.06 -5.23
C VAL A 599 -25.43 22.25 -6.15
N LYS A 600 -24.45 23.16 -6.23
CA LYS A 600 -24.50 24.30 -7.17
C LYS A 600 -24.64 23.84 -8.62
N LEU A 601 -23.79 22.91 -9.06
CA LEU A 601 -23.85 22.37 -10.43
C LEU A 601 -25.22 21.79 -10.78
N LEU A 602 -25.83 21.04 -9.86
CA LEU A 602 -27.16 20.45 -10.05
C LEU A 602 -28.25 21.54 -10.11
N LEU A 603 -28.24 22.51 -9.20
CA LEU A 603 -29.21 23.62 -9.17
C LEU A 603 -29.11 24.51 -10.42
N ASP A 604 -27.88 24.76 -10.91
CA ASP A 604 -27.63 25.58 -12.10
C ASP A 604 -28.25 24.99 -13.38
N THR A 605 -28.55 23.68 -13.39
CA THR A 605 -29.28 23.06 -14.51
C THR A 605 -30.72 23.55 -14.63
N ARG A 606 -31.31 24.08 -13.54
CA ARG A 606 -32.73 24.48 -13.41
C ARG A 606 -33.76 23.39 -13.75
N LYS A 607 -33.31 22.13 -13.82
CA LYS A 607 -34.15 20.95 -14.09
C LYS A 607 -34.39 20.09 -12.84
N VAL A 608 -33.69 20.39 -11.75
CA VAL A 608 -33.73 19.58 -10.52
C VAL A 608 -34.97 19.90 -9.71
N ASP A 609 -35.64 18.87 -9.22
CA ASP A 609 -36.66 18.99 -8.19
C ASP A 609 -35.98 19.15 -6.83
N VAL A 610 -35.95 20.40 -6.34
CA VAL A 610 -35.28 20.77 -5.08
C VAL A 610 -36.02 20.27 -3.84
N ASP A 611 -37.29 19.92 -3.99
CA ASP A 611 -38.19 19.49 -2.91
C ASP A 611 -38.49 18.00 -2.95
N ALA A 612 -37.85 17.25 -3.86
CA ALA A 612 -37.98 15.80 -3.96
C ALA A 612 -37.69 15.12 -2.61
N SER A 613 -38.73 14.56 -1.99
CA SER A 613 -38.63 13.88 -0.70
C SER A 613 -38.35 12.39 -0.86
N ASP A 614 -37.46 11.87 -0.03
CA ASP A 614 -37.27 10.42 0.10
C ASP A 614 -38.47 9.71 0.75
N LYS A 615 -38.43 8.38 0.87
CA LYS A 615 -39.51 7.58 1.46
C LYS A 615 -39.88 7.97 2.90
N ASP A 616 -38.98 8.63 3.63
CA ASP A 616 -39.21 9.12 4.99
C ASP A 616 -39.66 10.59 5.01
N GLY A 617 -39.96 11.18 3.84
CA GLY A 617 -40.37 12.57 3.71
C GLY A 617 -39.23 13.58 3.84
N ARG A 618 -37.96 13.14 3.77
CA ARG A 618 -36.80 14.04 3.91
C ARG A 618 -36.39 14.59 2.55
N THR A 619 -36.38 15.91 2.44
CA THR A 619 -35.89 16.67 1.28
C THR A 619 -34.36 16.86 1.32
N PRO A 620 -33.70 17.27 0.23
CA PRO A 620 -32.30 17.67 0.26
C PRO A 620 -31.98 18.71 1.36
N LEU A 621 -32.89 19.66 1.58
CA LEU A 621 -32.77 20.67 2.64
C LEU A 621 -32.78 20.03 4.03
N SER A 622 -33.70 19.08 4.27
CA SER A 622 -33.76 18.32 5.53
C SER A 622 -32.46 17.58 5.80
N TRP A 623 -31.90 16.91 4.79
CA TRP A 623 -30.63 16.20 4.87
C TRP A 623 -29.44 17.13 5.17
N ALA A 624 -29.33 18.25 4.45
CA ALA A 624 -28.28 19.24 4.68
C ALA A 624 -28.36 19.84 6.10
N ALA A 625 -29.57 20.18 6.55
CA ALA A 625 -29.79 20.72 7.90
C ALA A 625 -29.46 19.68 8.99
N GLN A 626 -29.90 18.43 8.84
CA GLN A 626 -29.62 17.36 9.79
C GLN A 626 -28.11 17.09 9.95
N LYS A 627 -27.35 17.23 8.85
CA LYS A 627 -25.90 17.00 8.84
C LYS A 627 -25.07 18.26 9.14
N GLY A 628 -25.71 19.42 9.31
CA GLY A 628 -25.06 20.68 9.67
C GLY A 628 -24.36 21.40 8.52
N HIS A 629 -24.76 21.15 7.26
CA HIS A 629 -24.13 21.74 6.07
C HIS A 629 -24.73 23.12 5.75
N GLU A 630 -24.39 24.13 6.56
CA GLU A 630 -25.00 25.47 6.52
C GLU A 630 -24.95 26.15 5.15
N ALA A 631 -23.85 26.00 4.40
CA ALA A 631 -23.70 26.61 3.08
C ALA A 631 -24.72 26.02 2.08
N ILE A 632 -24.96 24.71 2.14
CA ILE A 632 -25.94 24.02 1.29
C ILE A 632 -27.36 24.41 1.69
N VAL A 633 -27.64 24.53 2.99
CA VAL A 633 -28.94 25.01 3.49
C VAL A 633 -29.27 26.38 2.90
N LYS A 634 -28.33 27.31 2.92
CA LYS A 634 -28.52 28.65 2.33
C LYS A 634 -28.79 28.56 0.82
N LEU A 635 -27.99 27.80 0.08
CA LEU A 635 -28.17 27.63 -1.37
C LEU A 635 -29.55 27.07 -1.73
N LEU A 636 -30.03 26.07 -1.01
CA LEU A 636 -31.34 25.45 -1.25
C LEU A 636 -32.49 26.41 -0.90
N LEU A 637 -32.40 27.16 0.20
CA LEU A 637 -33.40 28.16 0.59
C LEU A 637 -33.45 29.33 -0.41
N ASP A 638 -32.29 29.83 -0.84
CA ASP A 638 -32.21 30.90 -1.83
C ASP A 638 -32.86 30.47 -3.14
N THR A 639 -32.64 29.21 -3.56
CA THR A 639 -33.23 28.67 -4.80
C THR A 639 -34.75 28.49 -4.68
N GLN A 640 -35.27 28.06 -3.52
CA GLN A 640 -36.71 27.96 -3.27
C GLN A 640 -37.40 29.33 -3.30
N GLY A 641 -36.74 30.38 -2.80
CA GLY A 641 -37.24 31.75 -2.85
C GLY A 641 -37.42 32.31 -4.27
N TYR A 642 -36.64 31.83 -5.25
CA TYR A 642 -36.77 32.18 -6.66
C TYR A 642 -37.83 31.39 -7.43
N ILE A 643 -38.21 30.19 -6.96
CA ILE A 643 -39.20 29.32 -7.64
C ILE A 643 -40.64 29.71 -7.26
N GLN A 644 -40.84 30.32 -6.08
CA GLN A 644 -42.15 30.75 -5.58
C GLN A 644 -42.52 32.20 -5.94
N SER A 645 -41.61 32.96 -6.58
CA SER A 645 -41.81 34.32 -7.09
C SER A 645 -42.04 34.33 -8.60
#